data_AF-A0A1Q2MD77-F1
#
_entry.id   AF-A0A1Q2MD77-F1
#
_cell.length_a   1.000
_cell.length_b   1.000
_cell.length_c   1.000
_cell.angle_alpha   90.00
_cell.angle_beta   90.00
_cell.angle_gamma   90.00
#
_symmetry.space_group_name_H-M   'P 1'
#
loop_
_entity.id
_entity.type
_entity.pdbx_description
1 polymer ?
#
loop_
_entity_poly.entity_id
_entity_poly.type
_entity_poly.pdbx_seq_one_letter_code
_entity_poly.pdbx_strand_id
1 'polypeptide(L)'
;MKLLIKLFAFCSLIIFSGFSAAETPKIAVLVEKDMINFAGQPTLLPHRIKDILAEYGIDSVEIDVQKMADKSYFNTDNFTIIILAYGNAFPLTGYENLRDFHTNGGCLVVNGIPFTHPAEKKRNTWHDLGHIDYVHHDKKGMGTGNFGDPATAINELRIAENNPLGLKTHTLPKINQWVQHLRVDTLAKEDEVIPIVETRLGAEKWAPATAIIKHECPMFKGAMTLWLGQTANQLHEKDYYFLRQTLARGAAYMLREKSHISEDQYKAVLTKVDGEDAPSQSENNLTPYKEPRPWGNTFLPKSKKPAEHILAVDIDTLRADERIALACLQGLTSRERPQIWLSLSEENGDFWLDVHKKKGYIDSFEYVKDWKSLFKKFSASFKGGIIPDDKLYRGNIIAANAAACEDFIIVNELIAEELNIDIKMDLRGKFETYAEGMSWVWNNYSDQLSRHLCDVIHESRFQNTAFAYDIQWKALMFWIAGPKDAVLPGADPIAETQVMERIFAETAPNTAMLGFPWNGEGVGLGEVGGTSFCGGFGKSLVCTDHLPNLCITSGVVTGPLKQRKQPPAPKLENDKIYISLVCSDGDNQNLWLTYFKNYVEDKHYGDFPFSFGMGPAIYDLQPAVAQWYYENAAPTTEFISDVSGIGYMRPDDYALRFADKTGVYEGFLDWTGKYLKLTDMKTLRTVGGGDESLRTYINHLDFMHSVFADMGRYSGFSGYENLTYTLDNMPVFRCHTTWDKGPKGFIEDVRQQVGDHRPAFVNAMAHCWTLESISIAKRDFVDQMDEDMVLVTPSQLADLYSQHKQSDAVKE
;
A
#
# COMPACT_ATOMS: atom_id res chain seq x y z
N MET A 1 37.28 75.27 -5.21
CA MET A 1 37.86 73.90 -5.14
C MET A 1 36.73 73.01 -4.61
N LYS A 2 35.83 72.59 -5.50
CA LYS A 2 35.85 71.31 -6.22
C LYS A 2 35.53 70.13 -5.28
N LEU A 3 34.44 69.43 -5.65
CA LEU A 3 34.05 68.07 -5.27
C LEU A 3 33.52 67.93 -3.83
N LEU A 4 32.29 67.48 -3.54
CA LEU A 4 31.29 66.75 -4.33
C LEU A 4 29.89 67.26 -3.98
N ILE A 5 29.28 67.89 -4.97
CA ILE A 5 27.84 68.08 -5.16
C ILE A 5 27.35 66.82 -5.87
N LYS A 6 26.26 66.21 -5.37
CA LYS A 6 25.18 65.52 -6.11
C LYS A 6 24.56 64.41 -5.25
N LEU A 7 23.60 64.78 -4.41
CA LEU A 7 22.36 64.04 -4.19
C LEU A 7 21.39 65.05 -3.54
N PHE A 8 20.13 65.08 -3.97
CA PHE A 8 19.10 66.11 -3.73
C PHE A 8 19.07 67.28 -4.71
N ALA A 9 18.33 67.07 -5.81
CA ALA A 9 17.21 67.92 -6.23
C ALA A 9 16.87 67.62 -7.70
N PHE A 10 15.86 66.78 -7.93
CA PHE A 10 14.97 66.94 -9.08
C PHE A 10 13.65 66.23 -8.77
N CYS A 11 12.68 67.00 -8.28
CA CYS A 11 11.28 66.64 -8.38
C CYS A 11 10.79 66.85 -9.82
N SER A 12 9.83 66.02 -10.20
CA SER A 12 8.80 66.28 -11.21
C SER A 12 9.20 66.07 -12.67
N LEU A 13 9.16 64.81 -13.13
CA LEU A 13 8.53 64.51 -14.41
C LEU A 13 7.79 63.17 -14.33
N ILE A 14 6.54 63.22 -14.77
CA ILE A 14 5.53 62.17 -14.79
C ILE A 14 5.99 61.03 -15.70
N ILE A 15 6.06 59.81 -15.17
CA ILE A 15 5.61 58.62 -15.89
C ILE A 15 4.76 57.84 -14.88
N PHE A 16 3.44 58.04 -14.95
CA PHE A 16 2.49 57.01 -14.57
C PHE A 16 2.78 55.83 -15.50
N SER A 17 3.68 54.93 -15.10
CA SER A 17 3.69 53.59 -15.65
C SER A 17 2.35 53.01 -15.23
N GLY A 18 1.43 52.92 -16.19
CA GLY A 18 0.15 52.26 -15.96
C GLY A 18 0.43 50.94 -15.27
N PHE A 19 -0.21 50.73 -14.12
CA PHE A 19 -0.51 49.38 -13.68
C PHE A 19 -1.30 48.76 -14.82
N SER A 20 -0.61 48.09 -15.74
CA SER A 20 -1.24 47.04 -16.53
C SER A 20 -1.74 46.06 -15.48
N ALA A 21 -3.05 45.97 -15.32
CA ALA A 21 -3.63 44.85 -14.59
C ALA A 21 -2.95 43.60 -15.15
N ALA A 22 -2.33 42.79 -14.29
CA ALA A 22 -1.78 41.52 -14.73
C ALA A 22 -2.90 40.80 -15.47
N GLU A 23 -2.65 40.43 -16.72
CA GLU A 23 -3.66 39.79 -17.55
C GLU A 23 -4.08 38.49 -16.85
N THR A 24 -5.37 38.28 -16.65
CA THR A 24 -5.87 37.10 -15.95
C THR A 24 -5.38 35.83 -16.66
N PRO A 25 -4.80 34.85 -15.95
CA PRO A 25 -4.35 33.60 -16.55
C PRO A 25 -5.46 32.93 -17.37
N LYS A 26 -5.12 32.43 -18.56
CA LYS A 26 -6.08 31.82 -19.49
C LYS A 26 -6.45 30.37 -19.16
N ILE A 27 -5.92 29.83 -18.07
CA ILE A 27 -6.19 28.47 -17.60
C ILE A 27 -6.82 28.52 -16.22
N ALA A 28 -7.98 27.88 -16.08
CA ALA A 28 -8.61 27.60 -14.80
C ALA A 28 -8.34 26.15 -14.38
N VAL A 29 -7.99 25.94 -13.12
CA VAL A 29 -7.84 24.60 -12.50
C VAL A 29 -8.96 24.44 -11.50
N LEU A 30 -9.82 23.43 -11.68
CA LEU A 30 -10.84 23.14 -10.67
C LEU A 30 -10.17 22.51 -9.44
N VAL A 31 -10.20 23.22 -8.33
CA VAL A 31 -9.72 22.77 -7.02
C VAL A 31 -10.86 22.91 -6.02
N GLU A 32 -11.64 21.85 -5.88
CA GLU A 32 -12.75 21.74 -4.95
C GLU A 32 -12.39 20.83 -3.78
N LYS A 33 -12.58 21.35 -2.57
CA LYS A 33 -12.33 20.64 -1.32
C LYS A 33 -13.27 19.44 -1.16
N ASP A 34 -12.69 18.30 -0.76
CA ASP A 34 -13.37 17.02 -0.47
C ASP A 34 -14.16 16.45 -1.66
N MET A 35 -13.94 16.97 -2.87
CA MET A 35 -14.57 16.48 -4.08
C MET A 35 -14.12 15.04 -4.35
N ILE A 36 -15.06 14.20 -4.74
CA ILE A 36 -14.81 12.79 -5.03
C ILE A 36 -13.88 12.70 -6.24
N ASN A 37 -12.81 11.92 -6.10
CA ASN A 37 -11.95 11.54 -7.21
C ASN A 37 -12.21 10.07 -7.54
N PHE A 38 -12.93 9.80 -8.63
CA PHE A 38 -13.34 8.45 -9.00
C PHE A 38 -12.49 7.94 -10.16
N ALA A 39 -11.67 6.91 -9.94
CA ALA A 39 -10.76 6.35 -10.94
C ALA A 39 -9.85 7.40 -11.64
N GLY A 40 -9.56 8.51 -10.97
CA GLY A 40 -8.63 9.53 -11.48
C GLY A 40 -7.17 9.17 -11.26
N GLN A 41 -6.30 10.05 -11.73
CA GLN A 41 -4.85 9.86 -11.71
C GLN A 41 -4.30 10.23 -10.31
N PRO A 42 -3.72 9.28 -9.55
CA PRO A 42 -3.31 9.53 -8.16
C PRO A 42 -2.11 10.48 -8.03
N THR A 43 -1.30 10.62 -9.09
CA THR A 43 -0.12 11.49 -9.13
C THR A 43 -0.44 12.91 -9.63
N LEU A 44 -1.64 13.14 -10.18
CA LEU A 44 -2.08 14.46 -10.67
C LEU A 44 -3.14 15.06 -9.75
N LEU A 45 -2.71 15.45 -8.54
CA LEU A 45 -3.58 16.02 -7.52
C LEU A 45 -4.05 17.42 -7.94
N PRO A 46 -5.36 17.74 -7.87
CA PRO A 46 -5.90 19.02 -8.34
C PRO A 46 -5.17 20.26 -7.81
N HIS A 47 -4.85 20.27 -6.51
CA HIS A 47 -4.18 21.40 -5.85
C HIS A 47 -2.69 21.55 -6.21
N ARG A 48 -2.07 20.57 -6.89
CA ARG A 48 -0.67 20.64 -7.36
C ARG A 48 -0.56 21.09 -8.83
N ILE A 49 -1.66 21.04 -9.59
CA ILE A 49 -1.65 21.29 -11.03
C ILE A 49 -1.17 22.70 -11.36
N LYS A 50 -1.59 23.70 -10.57
CA LYS A 50 -1.17 25.09 -10.77
C LYS A 50 0.35 25.23 -10.63
N ASP A 51 0.93 24.64 -9.58
CA ASP A 51 2.37 24.69 -9.32
C ASP A 51 3.14 23.94 -10.42
N ILE A 52 2.66 22.76 -10.83
CA ILE A 52 3.22 22.00 -11.95
C ILE A 52 3.26 22.85 -13.23
N LEU A 53 2.17 23.54 -13.57
CA LEU A 53 2.13 24.41 -14.75
C LEU A 53 3.09 25.60 -14.62
N ALA A 54 3.19 26.19 -13.42
CA ALA A 54 4.08 27.31 -13.15
C ALA A 54 5.56 26.94 -13.32
N GLU A 55 5.96 25.71 -12.98
CA GLU A 55 7.32 25.19 -13.22
C GLU A 55 7.72 25.29 -14.71
N TYR A 56 6.76 25.06 -15.62
CA TYR A 56 6.98 25.20 -17.07
C TYR A 56 6.68 26.60 -17.61
N GLY A 57 6.38 27.58 -16.74
CA GLY A 57 6.07 28.96 -17.11
C GLY A 57 4.68 29.13 -17.73
N ILE A 58 3.72 28.28 -17.36
CA ILE A 58 2.32 28.38 -17.78
C ILE A 58 1.51 28.91 -16.59
N ASP A 59 1.00 30.13 -16.71
CA ASP A 59 0.18 30.73 -15.66
C ASP A 59 -1.23 30.11 -15.63
N SER A 60 -1.74 29.86 -14.43
CA SER A 60 -3.09 29.35 -14.19
C SER A 60 -3.67 29.86 -12.88
N VAL A 61 -4.99 29.77 -12.74
CA VAL A 61 -5.71 30.16 -11.52
C VAL A 61 -6.57 29.01 -11.01
N GLU A 62 -6.59 28.83 -9.68
CA GLU A 62 -7.48 27.88 -9.03
C GLU A 62 -8.89 28.47 -8.90
N ILE A 63 -9.88 27.67 -9.26
CA ILE A 63 -11.29 27.99 -9.11
C ILE A 63 -11.99 26.87 -8.35
N ASP A 64 -13.00 27.22 -7.57
CA ASP A 64 -13.89 26.25 -6.92
C ASP A 64 -15.16 26.05 -7.78
N VAL A 65 -16.04 25.16 -7.33
CA VAL A 65 -17.29 24.88 -8.05
C VAL A 65 -18.20 26.11 -8.16
N GLN A 66 -18.16 27.02 -7.20
CA GLN A 66 -18.98 28.24 -7.22
C GLN A 66 -18.53 29.20 -8.33
N LYS A 67 -17.22 29.43 -8.43
CA LYS A 67 -16.62 30.23 -9.51
C LYS A 67 -16.83 29.60 -10.87
N MET A 68 -16.75 28.26 -10.97
CA MET A 68 -17.06 27.55 -12.21
C MET A 68 -18.53 27.72 -12.61
N ALA A 69 -19.46 27.80 -11.65
CA ALA A 69 -20.88 28.00 -11.91
C ALA A 69 -21.26 29.46 -12.26
N ASP A 70 -20.44 30.42 -11.86
CA ASP A 70 -20.67 31.85 -12.13
C ASP A 70 -20.31 32.23 -13.57
N LYS A 71 -21.32 32.44 -14.43
CA LYS A 71 -21.15 32.81 -15.84
C LYS A 71 -20.41 34.14 -16.05
N SER A 72 -20.45 35.04 -15.06
CA SER A 72 -19.73 36.32 -15.15
C SER A 72 -18.23 36.15 -14.92
N TYR A 73 -17.85 35.10 -14.18
CA TYR A 73 -16.47 34.79 -13.85
C TYR A 73 -15.87 33.75 -14.81
N PHE A 74 -16.52 32.60 -14.96
CA PHE A 74 -16.07 31.50 -15.81
C PHE A 74 -16.81 31.49 -17.16
N ASN A 75 -16.11 31.94 -18.20
CA ASN A 75 -16.56 31.99 -19.59
C ASN A 75 -15.35 32.06 -20.54
N THR A 76 -15.59 32.00 -21.86
CA THR A 76 -14.55 31.96 -22.90
C THR A 76 -13.84 33.30 -23.15
N ASP A 77 -14.38 34.42 -22.64
CA ASP A 77 -13.69 35.71 -22.69
C ASP A 77 -12.55 35.74 -21.65
N ASN A 78 -12.81 35.17 -20.47
CA ASN A 78 -11.88 35.13 -19.36
C ASN A 78 -10.88 33.97 -19.47
N PHE A 79 -11.35 32.77 -19.82
CA PHE A 79 -10.55 31.55 -19.85
C PHE A 79 -10.56 30.87 -21.21
N THR A 80 -9.48 30.15 -21.50
CA THR A 80 -9.35 29.30 -22.68
C THR A 80 -9.46 27.84 -22.32
N ILE A 81 -8.85 27.44 -21.20
CA ILE A 81 -8.76 26.04 -20.76
C ILE A 81 -9.32 25.91 -19.35
N ILE A 82 -10.07 24.84 -19.09
CA ILE A 82 -10.33 24.34 -17.74
C ILE A 82 -9.75 22.93 -17.56
N ILE A 83 -9.08 22.71 -16.43
CA ILE A 83 -8.50 21.42 -16.06
C ILE A 83 -9.35 20.79 -14.95
N LEU A 84 -9.85 19.57 -15.20
CA LEU A 84 -10.66 18.77 -14.28
C LEU A 84 -9.93 17.46 -14.01
N ALA A 85 -9.38 17.30 -12.81
CA ALA A 85 -8.55 16.15 -12.43
C ALA A 85 -9.21 15.24 -11.38
N TYR A 86 -10.52 15.01 -11.51
CA TYR A 86 -11.33 14.19 -10.59
C TYR A 86 -11.71 12.81 -11.16
N GLY A 87 -11.02 12.38 -12.22
CA GLY A 87 -11.30 11.13 -12.92
C GLY A 87 -12.67 11.17 -13.58
N ASN A 88 -13.50 10.18 -13.28
CA ASN A 88 -14.85 10.08 -13.81
C ASN A 88 -15.82 11.09 -13.20
N ALA A 89 -15.48 11.60 -12.01
CA ALA A 89 -16.38 12.42 -11.21
C ALA A 89 -16.36 13.89 -11.66
N PHE A 90 -17.53 14.53 -11.60
CA PHE A 90 -17.68 15.96 -11.92
C PHE A 90 -18.83 16.57 -11.13
N PRO A 91 -18.76 17.87 -10.77
CA PRO A 91 -19.81 18.50 -9.99
C PRO A 91 -21.02 18.82 -10.88
N LEU A 92 -22.21 18.38 -10.50
CA LEU A 92 -23.44 18.78 -11.20
C LEU A 92 -23.71 20.28 -11.05
N THR A 93 -23.37 20.84 -9.88
CA THR A 93 -23.37 22.29 -9.70
C THR A 93 -22.34 22.92 -10.63
N GLY A 94 -22.77 23.83 -11.48
CA GLY A 94 -21.92 24.49 -12.47
C GLY A 94 -21.68 23.70 -13.77
N TYR A 95 -22.16 22.45 -13.88
CA TYR A 95 -22.01 21.65 -15.10
C TYR A 95 -22.63 22.33 -16.33
N GLU A 96 -23.79 22.98 -16.18
CA GLU A 96 -24.41 23.73 -17.29
C GLU A 96 -23.50 24.86 -17.79
N ASN A 97 -22.84 25.60 -16.90
CA ASN A 97 -21.91 26.65 -17.29
C ASN A 97 -20.62 26.08 -17.91
N LEU A 98 -20.12 24.96 -17.37
CA LEU A 98 -18.99 24.23 -17.96
C LEU A 98 -19.30 23.78 -19.40
N ARG A 99 -20.52 23.28 -19.63
CA ARG A 99 -20.97 22.87 -20.96
C ARG A 99 -21.16 24.07 -21.89
N ASP A 100 -21.68 25.19 -21.38
CA ASP A 100 -21.77 26.44 -22.15
C ASP A 100 -20.38 26.95 -22.54
N PHE A 101 -19.41 26.90 -21.63
CA PHE A 101 -18.02 27.22 -21.91
C PHE A 101 -17.46 26.36 -23.06
N HIS A 102 -17.65 25.04 -23.01
CA HIS A 102 -17.23 24.13 -24.08
C HIS A 102 -17.96 24.40 -25.40
N THR A 103 -19.28 24.63 -25.35
CA THR A 103 -20.13 24.99 -26.51
C THR A 103 -19.64 26.26 -27.21
N ASN A 104 -19.10 27.22 -26.46
CA ASN A 104 -18.54 28.47 -26.98
C ASN A 104 -17.06 28.35 -27.40
N GLY A 105 -16.54 27.14 -27.51
CA GLY A 105 -15.19 26.87 -27.97
C GLY A 105 -14.14 26.83 -26.86
N GLY A 106 -14.53 26.79 -25.59
CA GLY A 106 -13.60 26.54 -24.48
C GLY A 106 -12.93 25.16 -24.60
N CYS A 107 -11.77 25.00 -23.97
CA CYS A 107 -10.99 23.77 -24.01
C CYS A 107 -10.99 23.04 -22.65
N LEU A 108 -10.97 21.70 -22.69
CA LEU A 108 -10.98 20.85 -21.50
C LEU A 108 -9.68 20.03 -21.41
N VAL A 109 -9.15 19.88 -20.21
CA VAL A 109 -8.22 18.79 -19.85
C VAL A 109 -8.91 17.90 -18.84
N VAL A 110 -9.04 16.62 -19.15
CA VAL A 110 -9.81 15.64 -18.36
C VAL A 110 -9.08 14.30 -18.27
N ASN A 111 -9.31 13.54 -17.20
CA ASN A 111 -8.74 12.19 -16.99
C ASN A 111 -9.83 11.15 -16.67
N GLY A 112 -9.45 9.87 -16.51
CA GLY A 112 -10.41 8.78 -16.26
C GLY A 112 -11.33 8.52 -17.46
N ILE A 113 -12.56 8.08 -17.19
CA ILE A 113 -13.71 8.16 -18.12
C ILE A 113 -14.53 9.39 -17.68
N PRO A 114 -14.20 10.58 -18.20
CA PRO A 114 -14.76 11.82 -17.68
C PRO A 114 -16.27 11.87 -17.88
N PHE A 115 -16.95 12.63 -17.02
CA PHE A 115 -18.39 12.88 -17.14
C PHE A 115 -19.27 11.64 -17.03
N THR A 116 -18.89 10.66 -16.21
CA THR A 116 -19.72 9.46 -15.95
C THR A 116 -20.17 9.30 -14.50
N HIS A 117 -19.61 10.08 -13.57
CA HIS A 117 -20.01 10.06 -12.15
C HIS A 117 -20.41 11.48 -11.70
N PRO A 118 -21.63 11.93 -11.99
CA PRO A 118 -22.12 13.22 -11.51
C PRO A 118 -22.16 13.24 -9.99
N ALA A 119 -21.60 14.29 -9.39
CA ALA A 119 -21.52 14.45 -7.95
C ALA A 119 -22.27 15.70 -7.46
N GLU A 120 -22.88 15.59 -6.28
CA GLU A 120 -23.58 16.69 -5.61
C GLU A 120 -23.08 16.89 -4.18
N LYS A 121 -22.95 18.15 -3.78
CA LYS A 121 -22.61 18.51 -2.41
C LYS A 121 -23.88 18.62 -1.56
N LYS A 122 -24.07 17.71 -0.61
CA LYS A 122 -25.19 17.74 0.37
C LYS A 122 -24.60 17.83 1.77
N ARG A 123 -25.06 18.81 2.57
CA ARG A 123 -24.59 19.01 3.96
C ARG A 123 -23.05 19.03 4.07
N ASN A 124 -22.39 19.76 3.17
CA ASN A 124 -20.92 19.86 3.05
C ASN A 124 -20.17 18.57 2.70
N THR A 125 -20.86 17.49 2.34
CA THR A 125 -20.23 16.24 1.86
C THR A 125 -20.57 16.05 0.39
N TRP A 126 -19.59 15.64 -0.41
CA TRP A 126 -19.81 15.26 -1.80
C TRP A 126 -20.37 13.85 -1.88
N HIS A 127 -21.35 13.65 -2.75
CA HIS A 127 -21.98 12.36 -3.00
C HIS A 127 -21.93 12.07 -4.49
N ASP A 128 -21.42 10.88 -4.83
CA ASP A 128 -21.55 10.32 -6.17
C ASP A 128 -23.01 9.87 -6.38
N LEU A 129 -23.59 10.22 -7.52
CA LEU A 129 -24.94 9.82 -7.90
C LEU A 129 -24.96 8.50 -8.70
N GLY A 130 -23.80 7.87 -8.85
CA GLY A 130 -23.61 6.63 -9.59
C GLY A 130 -23.31 6.88 -11.06
N HIS A 131 -23.13 5.79 -11.80
CA HIS A 131 -22.74 5.83 -13.19
C HIS A 131 -23.87 6.37 -14.09
N ILE A 132 -23.65 7.52 -14.71
CA ILE A 132 -24.58 8.18 -15.65
C ILE A 132 -23.76 8.84 -16.76
N ASP A 133 -24.01 8.48 -18.02
CA ASP A 133 -23.25 8.97 -19.17
C ASP A 133 -23.60 10.41 -19.57
N TYR A 134 -22.64 11.32 -19.39
CA TYR A 134 -22.67 12.70 -19.92
C TYR A 134 -21.61 12.90 -21.01
N VAL A 135 -21.26 11.83 -21.73
CA VAL A 135 -20.16 11.84 -22.72
C VAL A 135 -20.63 12.05 -24.17
N HIS A 136 -21.94 11.91 -24.44
CA HIS A 136 -22.49 11.92 -25.80
C HIS A 136 -22.60 13.33 -26.42
N HIS A 137 -22.78 13.41 -27.74
CA HIS A 137 -23.07 14.64 -28.49
C HIS A 137 -24.56 14.99 -28.49
N ASP A 138 -25.14 15.16 -27.30
CA ASP A 138 -26.54 15.51 -27.12
C ASP A 138 -26.73 16.73 -26.20
N LYS A 139 -27.99 17.02 -25.84
CA LYS A 139 -28.32 18.18 -25.01
C LYS A 139 -27.75 18.12 -23.59
N LYS A 140 -27.37 16.94 -23.09
CA LYS A 140 -26.83 16.75 -21.75
C LYS A 140 -25.33 16.50 -21.77
N GLY A 141 -24.82 15.82 -22.79
CA GLY A 141 -23.42 15.40 -22.82
C GLY A 141 -22.42 16.50 -23.20
N MET A 142 -21.15 16.17 -23.00
CA MET A 142 -19.96 17.01 -23.24
C MET A 142 -19.26 16.69 -24.57
N GLY A 143 -19.74 15.68 -25.31
CA GLY A 143 -19.17 15.29 -26.61
C GLY A 143 -17.80 14.62 -26.54
N THR A 144 -17.43 14.01 -25.41
CA THR A 144 -16.15 13.30 -25.25
C THR A 144 -16.15 11.88 -25.82
N GLY A 145 -17.32 11.35 -26.21
CA GLY A 145 -17.47 10.00 -26.77
C GLY A 145 -17.47 8.90 -25.71
N ASN A 146 -17.84 7.68 -26.11
CA ASN A 146 -17.83 6.50 -25.23
C ASN A 146 -16.43 5.88 -25.14
N PHE A 147 -16.29 4.94 -24.21
CA PHE A 147 -15.03 4.25 -23.93
C PHE A 147 -15.24 2.74 -23.98
N GLY A 148 -14.23 2.02 -24.45
CA GLY A 148 -14.22 0.56 -24.49
C GLY A 148 -13.43 -0.03 -23.35
N ASP A 149 -13.81 -1.25 -22.95
CA ASP A 149 -13.15 -2.00 -21.89
C ASP A 149 -11.68 -2.32 -22.21
N PRO A 150 -10.86 -2.60 -21.19
CA PRO A 150 -9.47 -3.01 -21.38
C PRO A 150 -9.34 -4.34 -22.12
N ALA A 151 -8.21 -4.55 -22.81
CA ALA A 151 -7.94 -5.80 -23.48
C ALA A 151 -7.59 -6.91 -22.46
N THR A 152 -8.13 -8.12 -22.66
CA THR A 152 -8.06 -9.21 -21.67
C THR A 152 -6.75 -10.01 -21.67
N ALA A 153 -5.74 -9.65 -22.48
CA ALA A 153 -4.58 -10.53 -22.70
C ALA A 153 -3.20 -9.87 -22.59
N ILE A 154 -2.95 -8.68 -23.14
CA ILE A 154 -1.66 -7.97 -23.03
C ILE A 154 -1.92 -6.48 -23.30
N ASN A 155 -1.70 -5.60 -22.30
CA ASN A 155 -1.73 -4.15 -22.54
C ASN A 155 -0.34 -3.67 -22.93
N GLU A 156 -0.17 -3.41 -24.23
CA GLU A 156 0.97 -2.66 -24.74
C GLU A 156 0.55 -1.20 -24.94
N LEU A 157 1.37 -0.27 -24.47
CA LEU A 157 1.23 1.16 -24.74
C LEU A 157 2.30 1.60 -25.73
N ARG A 158 1.93 2.48 -26.65
CA ARG A 158 2.90 3.17 -27.52
C ARG A 158 2.55 4.64 -27.68
N ILE A 159 3.56 5.44 -27.95
CA ILE A 159 3.36 6.83 -28.39
C ILE A 159 2.87 6.81 -29.84
N ALA A 160 1.81 7.58 -30.13
CA ALA A 160 1.30 7.71 -31.49
C ALA A 160 2.31 8.44 -32.40
N GLU A 161 2.47 7.96 -33.63
CA GLU A 161 3.50 8.44 -34.57
C GLU A 161 3.41 9.95 -34.84
N ASN A 162 2.20 10.49 -34.95
CA ASN A 162 1.94 11.90 -35.28
C ASN A 162 1.44 12.72 -34.08
N ASN A 163 1.84 12.35 -32.85
CA ASN A 163 1.39 13.09 -31.67
C ASN A 163 1.92 14.55 -31.68
N PRO A 164 1.04 15.56 -31.59
CA PRO A 164 1.44 16.97 -31.69
C PRO A 164 2.17 17.50 -30.44
N LEU A 165 2.14 16.74 -29.35
CA LEU A 165 2.80 17.10 -28.09
C LEU A 165 4.31 16.85 -28.13
N GLY A 166 4.80 16.07 -29.10
CA GLY A 166 6.21 15.74 -29.22
C GLY A 166 6.69 14.72 -28.18
N LEU A 167 5.78 14.00 -27.52
CA LEU A 167 6.11 12.92 -26.60
C LEU A 167 6.90 11.82 -27.32
N LYS A 168 7.71 11.10 -26.55
CA LYS A 168 8.66 10.09 -27.04
C LYS A 168 8.49 8.79 -26.25
N THR A 169 8.95 7.66 -26.77
CA THR A 169 8.75 6.36 -26.11
C THR A 169 9.24 6.32 -24.66
N HIS A 170 10.29 7.07 -24.32
CA HIS A 170 10.80 7.15 -22.94
C HIS A 170 9.87 7.90 -21.98
N THR A 171 8.90 8.68 -22.48
CA THR A 171 7.91 9.37 -21.66
C THR A 171 6.73 8.48 -21.29
N LEU A 172 6.63 7.25 -21.80
CA LEU A 172 5.52 6.37 -21.47
C LEU A 172 5.45 6.09 -19.95
N PRO A 173 4.24 6.06 -19.37
CA PRO A 173 4.05 5.74 -17.96
C PRO A 173 4.43 4.28 -17.67
N LYS A 174 4.37 3.90 -16.40
CA LYS A 174 4.52 2.48 -16.02
C LYS A 174 3.39 1.67 -16.67
N ILE A 175 3.71 0.44 -17.10
CA ILE A 175 2.72 -0.43 -17.75
C ILE A 175 1.55 -0.65 -16.79
N ASN A 176 0.35 -0.36 -17.28
CA ASN A 176 -0.91 -0.58 -16.58
C ASN A 176 -1.69 -1.70 -17.29
N GLN A 177 -2.08 -2.73 -16.54
CA GLN A 177 -2.84 -3.88 -17.05
C GLN A 177 -4.32 -3.57 -17.28
N TRP A 178 -4.80 -2.38 -16.91
CA TRP A 178 -6.20 -1.98 -17.04
C TRP A 178 -6.32 -0.58 -17.65
N VAL A 179 -6.28 -0.49 -18.99
CA VAL A 179 -6.36 0.77 -19.74
C VAL A 179 -7.55 0.74 -20.70
N GLN A 180 -8.56 1.58 -20.42
CA GLN A 180 -9.69 1.81 -21.32
C GLN A 180 -9.28 2.69 -22.50
N HIS A 181 -10.01 2.57 -23.61
CA HIS A 181 -9.70 3.26 -24.86
C HIS A 181 -10.89 4.07 -25.39
N LEU A 182 -10.62 5.16 -26.08
CA LEU A 182 -11.64 5.98 -26.72
C LEU A 182 -12.29 5.24 -27.89
N ARG A 183 -13.62 5.18 -27.87
CA ARG A 183 -14.43 4.67 -28.99
C ARG A 183 -14.64 5.79 -30.01
N VAL A 184 -13.67 5.97 -30.90
CA VAL A 184 -13.69 7.01 -31.95
C VAL A 184 -14.97 6.96 -32.80
N ASP A 185 -15.54 5.77 -32.98
CA ASP A 185 -16.80 5.55 -33.71
C ASP A 185 -18.04 6.18 -33.04
N THR A 186 -17.92 6.64 -31.79
CA THR A 186 -19.02 7.25 -31.02
C THR A 186 -18.94 8.77 -30.94
N LEU A 187 -17.89 9.38 -31.50
CA LEU A 187 -17.80 10.83 -31.66
C LEU A 187 -18.59 11.30 -32.89
N ALA A 188 -18.88 12.60 -32.93
CA ALA A 188 -19.39 13.23 -34.15
C ALA A 188 -18.38 13.07 -35.30
N LYS A 189 -18.89 12.85 -36.51
CA LYS A 189 -18.04 12.56 -37.69
C LYS A 189 -17.16 13.74 -38.10
N GLU A 190 -17.58 14.95 -37.73
CA GLU A 190 -16.86 16.19 -37.97
C GLU A 190 -15.67 16.35 -37.02
N ASP A 191 -15.70 15.73 -35.84
CA ASP A 191 -14.64 15.87 -34.84
C ASP A 191 -13.37 15.13 -35.28
N GLU A 192 -12.22 15.76 -35.09
CA GLU A 192 -10.91 15.18 -35.38
C GLU A 192 -10.31 14.60 -34.09
N VAL A 193 -9.99 13.30 -34.10
CA VAL A 193 -9.27 12.64 -33.01
C VAL A 193 -7.80 12.53 -33.37
N ILE A 194 -6.95 13.09 -32.51
CA ILE A 194 -5.49 13.04 -32.61
C ILE A 194 -4.97 12.16 -31.46
N PRO A 195 -4.60 10.90 -31.72
CA PRO A 195 -4.04 10.03 -30.70
C PRO A 195 -2.70 10.57 -30.18
N ILE A 196 -2.49 10.47 -28.87
CA ILE A 196 -1.24 10.80 -28.18
C ILE A 196 -0.53 9.53 -27.71
N VAL A 197 -1.29 8.68 -27.00
CA VAL A 197 -0.88 7.35 -26.57
C VAL A 197 -1.93 6.37 -27.07
N GLU A 198 -1.48 5.22 -27.57
CA GLU A 198 -2.35 4.15 -28.04
C GLU A 198 -2.16 2.88 -27.19
N THR A 199 -3.25 2.15 -27.00
CA THR A 199 -3.27 0.82 -26.38
C THR A 199 -3.66 -0.24 -27.41
N ARG A 200 -3.17 -1.47 -27.22
CA ARG A 200 -3.39 -2.59 -28.13
C ARG A 200 -4.70 -3.33 -27.84
N LEU A 201 -5.52 -3.52 -28.87
CA LEU A 201 -6.78 -4.27 -28.87
C LEU A 201 -6.62 -5.56 -29.68
N GLY A 202 -5.98 -6.56 -29.08
CA GLY A 202 -5.69 -7.85 -29.75
C GLY A 202 -4.47 -7.79 -30.68
N ALA A 203 -4.40 -8.69 -31.67
CA ALA A 203 -3.17 -8.92 -32.41
C ALA A 203 -2.71 -7.72 -33.28
N GLU A 204 -3.62 -6.93 -33.86
CA GLU A 204 -3.21 -5.92 -34.87
C GLU A 204 -3.88 -4.54 -34.72
N LYS A 205 -4.82 -4.37 -33.79
CA LYS A 205 -5.58 -3.12 -33.66
C LYS A 205 -5.03 -2.25 -32.53
N TRP A 206 -4.83 -0.97 -32.79
CA TRP A 206 -4.48 0.05 -31.80
C TRP A 206 -5.64 1.03 -31.64
N ALA A 207 -5.86 1.51 -30.42
CA ALA A 207 -6.87 2.51 -30.12
C ALA A 207 -6.33 3.59 -29.19
N PRO A 208 -6.85 4.83 -29.26
CA PRO A 208 -6.35 5.92 -28.42
C PRO A 208 -6.65 5.65 -26.94
N ALA A 209 -5.62 5.71 -26.11
CA ALA A 209 -5.68 5.66 -24.65
C ALA A 209 -5.47 7.05 -24.01
N THR A 210 -4.83 7.95 -24.75
CA THR A 210 -4.74 9.40 -24.49
C THR A 210 -4.90 10.10 -25.84
N ALA A 211 -5.75 11.12 -25.93
CA ALA A 211 -6.04 11.77 -27.21
C ALA A 211 -6.41 13.25 -27.05
N ILE A 212 -6.21 14.01 -28.13
CA ILE A 212 -6.84 15.32 -28.31
C ILE A 212 -8.03 15.14 -29.23
N ILE A 213 -9.18 15.69 -28.86
CA ILE A 213 -10.36 15.79 -29.72
C ILE A 213 -10.51 17.25 -30.11
N LYS A 214 -10.43 17.56 -31.41
CA LYS A 214 -10.80 18.87 -31.94
C LYS A 214 -12.24 18.81 -32.39
N HIS A 215 -13.08 19.63 -31.79
CA HIS A 215 -14.52 19.59 -32.03
C HIS A 215 -14.90 20.51 -33.19
N GLU A 216 -15.33 19.93 -34.30
CA GLU A 216 -15.88 20.66 -35.46
C GLU A 216 -17.37 20.36 -35.68
N CYS A 217 -17.95 19.52 -34.81
CA CYS A 217 -19.38 19.31 -34.78
C CYS A 217 -20.15 20.62 -34.48
N PRO A 218 -21.41 20.74 -34.93
CA PRO A 218 -22.20 21.95 -34.73
C PRO A 218 -22.38 22.38 -33.26
N MET A 219 -22.26 21.45 -32.32
CA MET A 219 -22.55 21.66 -30.90
C MET A 219 -21.36 22.24 -30.13
N PHE A 220 -20.13 21.86 -30.47
CA PHE A 220 -18.92 22.23 -29.71
C PHE A 220 -17.87 22.85 -30.62
N LYS A 221 -18.31 23.52 -31.69
CA LYS A 221 -17.42 23.98 -32.75
C LYS A 221 -16.28 24.84 -32.23
N GLY A 222 -15.06 24.47 -32.60
CA GLY A 222 -13.83 25.13 -32.21
C GLY A 222 -13.32 24.74 -30.82
N ALA A 223 -14.07 23.97 -30.02
CA ALA A 223 -13.60 23.47 -28.72
C ALA A 223 -12.51 22.40 -28.91
N MET A 224 -11.75 22.15 -27.84
CA MET A 224 -10.79 21.04 -27.81
C MET A 224 -10.84 20.32 -26.48
N THR A 225 -10.66 19.00 -26.50
CA THR A 225 -10.54 18.18 -25.29
C THR A 225 -9.24 17.42 -25.31
N LEU A 226 -8.34 17.66 -24.36
CA LEU A 226 -7.23 16.77 -24.05
C LEU A 226 -7.71 15.74 -23.02
N TRP A 227 -7.92 14.52 -23.48
CA TRP A 227 -8.25 13.39 -22.63
C TRP A 227 -6.98 12.61 -22.27
N LEU A 228 -6.61 12.66 -21.00
CA LEU A 228 -5.44 11.98 -20.42
C LEU A 228 -5.66 10.46 -20.31
N GLY A 229 -6.91 10.00 -20.23
CA GLY A 229 -7.27 8.60 -20.03
C GLY A 229 -6.91 8.06 -18.66
N GLN A 230 -6.75 6.74 -18.58
CA GLN A 230 -6.32 5.96 -17.40
C GLN A 230 -4.88 5.42 -17.56
N THR A 231 -4.09 6.01 -18.46
CA THR A 231 -2.77 5.50 -18.86
C THR A 231 -1.72 5.55 -17.75
N ALA A 232 -1.84 6.45 -16.78
CA ALA A 232 -0.86 6.71 -15.72
C ALA A 232 -1.46 6.65 -14.30
N ASN A 233 -2.31 5.65 -14.04
CA ASN A 233 -3.16 5.56 -12.86
C ASN A 233 -2.46 5.00 -11.60
N GLN A 234 -1.12 4.91 -11.59
CA GLN A 234 -0.36 4.40 -10.45
C GLN A 234 0.32 5.56 -9.73
N LEU A 235 0.45 5.43 -8.40
CA LEU A 235 1.27 6.34 -7.60
C LEU A 235 2.76 6.04 -7.85
N HIS A 236 3.26 6.47 -9.00
CA HIS A 236 4.59 6.12 -9.51
C HIS A 236 5.26 7.30 -10.21
N GLU A 237 6.58 7.42 -10.09
CA GLU A 237 7.33 8.57 -10.63
C GLU A 237 7.23 8.68 -12.17
N LYS A 238 7.27 7.55 -12.90
CA LYS A 238 7.02 7.54 -14.36
C LYS A 238 5.63 8.06 -14.74
N ASP A 239 4.63 7.75 -13.93
CA ASP A 239 3.25 8.18 -14.16
C ASP A 239 3.15 9.68 -13.90
N TYR A 240 3.78 10.16 -12.83
CA TYR A 240 3.91 11.58 -12.52
C TYR A 240 4.64 12.35 -13.63
N TYR A 241 5.80 11.86 -14.08
CA TYR A 241 6.56 12.45 -15.18
C TYR A 241 5.74 12.49 -16.47
N PHE A 242 5.10 11.37 -16.86
CA PHE A 242 4.24 11.33 -18.04
C PHE A 242 3.10 12.35 -17.95
N LEU A 243 2.43 12.47 -16.80
CA LEU A 243 1.32 13.40 -16.63
C LEU A 243 1.78 14.85 -16.64
N ARG A 244 2.92 15.19 -16.02
CA ARG A 244 3.53 16.54 -16.09
C ARG A 244 3.85 16.92 -17.53
N GLN A 245 4.55 16.03 -18.24
CA GLN A 245 4.91 16.20 -19.64
C GLN A 245 3.66 16.40 -20.51
N THR A 246 2.67 15.52 -20.39
CA THR A 246 1.44 15.56 -21.19
C THR A 246 0.60 16.78 -20.87
N LEU A 247 0.49 17.15 -19.59
CA LEU A 247 -0.28 18.32 -19.14
C LEU A 247 0.34 19.62 -19.65
N ALA A 248 1.64 19.84 -19.46
CA ALA A 248 2.31 21.07 -19.86
C ALA A 248 2.32 21.23 -21.39
N ARG A 249 2.70 20.17 -22.13
CA ARG A 249 2.68 20.18 -23.60
C ARG A 249 1.27 20.38 -24.13
N GLY A 250 0.29 19.71 -23.52
CA GLY A 250 -1.11 19.77 -23.89
C GLY A 250 -1.74 21.15 -23.68
N ALA A 251 -1.52 21.75 -22.52
CA ALA A 251 -1.97 23.10 -22.21
C ALA A 251 -1.36 24.13 -23.17
N ALA A 252 -0.03 24.06 -23.40
CA ALA A 252 0.64 24.96 -24.32
C ALA A 252 0.18 24.77 -25.77
N TYR A 253 -0.05 23.52 -26.20
CA TYR A 253 -0.59 23.21 -27.52
C TYR A 253 -1.97 23.86 -27.71
N MET A 254 -2.89 23.69 -26.75
CA MET A 254 -4.22 24.29 -26.82
C MET A 254 -4.17 25.82 -26.80
N LEU A 255 -3.37 26.44 -25.93
CA LEU A 255 -3.21 27.90 -25.92
C LEU A 255 -2.69 28.44 -27.26
N ARG A 256 -1.77 27.72 -27.91
CA ARG A 256 -1.22 28.07 -29.23
C ARG A 256 -2.25 27.92 -30.34
N GLU A 257 -2.97 26.80 -30.40
CA GLU A 257 -4.07 26.59 -31.37
C GLU A 257 -5.15 27.67 -31.23
N LYS A 258 -5.36 28.16 -30.00
CA LYS A 258 -6.27 29.27 -29.68
C LYS A 258 -5.66 30.66 -29.84
N SER A 259 -4.43 30.77 -30.34
CA SER A 259 -3.72 32.03 -30.56
C SER A 259 -3.52 32.90 -29.30
N HIS A 260 -3.50 32.30 -28.11
CA HIS A 260 -3.23 32.99 -26.84
C HIS A 260 -1.75 33.06 -26.49
N ILE A 261 -0.92 32.19 -27.06
CA ILE A 261 0.53 32.27 -26.97
C ILE A 261 1.16 32.23 -28.36
N SER A 262 2.30 32.87 -28.52
CA SER A 262 3.09 32.84 -29.75
C SER A 262 3.79 31.49 -29.93
N GLU A 263 4.24 31.21 -31.16
CA GLU A 263 5.10 30.05 -31.44
C GLU A 263 6.39 30.04 -30.61
N ASP A 264 6.94 31.22 -30.28
CA ASP A 264 8.15 31.32 -29.45
C ASP A 264 7.86 30.99 -27.99
N GLN A 265 6.73 31.44 -27.46
CA GLN A 265 6.27 31.06 -26.11
C GLN A 265 5.98 29.55 -26.03
N TYR A 266 5.34 28.98 -27.06
CA TYR A 266 5.11 27.54 -27.15
C TYR A 266 6.44 26.76 -27.15
N LYS A 267 7.41 27.15 -27.98
CA LYS A 267 8.75 26.52 -28.01
C LYS A 267 9.49 26.68 -26.69
N ALA A 268 9.31 27.78 -25.97
CA ALA A 268 9.93 27.98 -24.66
C ALA A 268 9.38 26.99 -23.62
N VAL A 269 8.07 26.72 -23.62
CA VAL A 269 7.48 25.65 -22.80
C VAL A 269 8.08 24.31 -23.19
N LEU A 270 8.09 23.97 -24.49
CA LEU A 270 8.65 22.69 -24.95
C LEU A 270 10.11 22.52 -24.53
N THR A 271 10.92 23.58 -24.62
CA THR A 271 12.33 23.55 -24.21
C THR A 271 12.49 23.27 -22.72
N LYS A 272 11.64 23.86 -21.86
CA LYS A 272 11.66 23.57 -20.42
C LYS A 272 11.25 22.14 -20.13
N VAL A 273 10.18 21.68 -20.78
CA VAL A 273 9.64 20.33 -20.62
C VAL A 273 10.64 19.27 -21.15
N ASP A 274 11.32 19.52 -22.27
CA ASP A 274 12.39 18.67 -22.82
C ASP A 274 13.66 18.65 -21.96
N GLY A 275 13.85 19.67 -21.11
CA GLY A 275 14.98 19.77 -20.18
C GLY A 275 14.76 19.06 -18.84
N GLU A 276 13.55 18.54 -18.59
CA GLU A 276 13.29 17.68 -17.44
C GLU A 276 13.80 16.27 -17.73
N ASP A 277 14.67 15.77 -16.85
CA ASP A 277 15.16 14.41 -16.98
C ASP A 277 14.01 13.43 -16.73
N ALA A 278 13.81 12.50 -17.68
CA ALA A 278 12.95 11.37 -17.44
C ALA A 278 13.42 10.64 -16.18
N PRO A 279 12.51 10.23 -15.29
CA PRO A 279 12.89 9.58 -14.04
C PRO A 279 13.81 8.42 -14.36
N SER A 280 15.04 8.55 -13.87
CA SER A 280 16.03 7.50 -14.02
C SER A 280 15.45 6.25 -13.37
N GLN A 281 15.74 5.09 -13.94
CA GLN A 281 15.59 3.84 -13.17
C GLN A 281 16.65 3.79 -12.05
N SER A 282 16.92 4.89 -11.35
CA SER A 282 18.12 5.12 -10.51
C SER A 282 18.32 4.01 -9.49
N GLU A 283 17.23 3.32 -9.14
CA GLU A 283 17.25 2.23 -8.18
C GLU A 283 16.71 0.93 -8.73
N ASN A 284 16.93 0.69 -10.02
CA ASN A 284 16.90 -0.64 -10.59
C ASN A 284 18.33 -1.11 -10.85
N ASN A 285 18.49 -2.43 -11.01
CA ASN A 285 19.80 -3.08 -11.11
C ASN A 285 20.69 -2.80 -9.90
N LEU A 286 20.08 -2.65 -8.72
CA LEU A 286 20.79 -2.49 -7.46
C LEU A 286 21.72 -3.67 -7.21
N THR A 287 22.89 -3.39 -6.66
CA THR A 287 23.71 -4.42 -6.03
C THR A 287 23.18 -4.60 -4.61
N PRO A 288 22.85 -5.83 -4.18
CA PRO A 288 22.45 -6.10 -2.80
C PRO A 288 23.43 -5.48 -1.81
N TYR A 289 22.93 -4.62 -0.91
CA TYR A 289 23.74 -4.14 0.20
C TYR A 289 24.11 -5.32 1.10
N LYS A 290 25.40 -5.46 1.42
CA LYS A 290 25.92 -6.59 2.19
C LYS A 290 26.52 -6.11 3.50
N GLU A 291 25.80 -6.36 4.58
CA GLU A 291 26.34 -6.35 5.92
C GLU A 291 25.79 -7.56 6.70
N PRO A 292 26.51 -8.08 7.71
CA PRO A 292 25.94 -9.04 8.64
C PRO A 292 24.87 -8.37 9.52
N ARG A 293 23.78 -9.08 9.82
CA ARG A 293 22.78 -8.62 10.80
C ARG A 293 23.46 -8.37 12.15
N PRO A 294 23.27 -7.20 12.79
CA PRO A 294 23.89 -6.87 14.07
C PRO A 294 23.53 -7.83 15.21
N TRP A 295 22.35 -8.47 15.13
CA TRP A 295 21.84 -9.42 16.11
C TRP A 295 22.10 -10.89 15.76
N GLY A 296 22.82 -11.16 14.66
CA GLY A 296 23.22 -12.52 14.28
C GLY A 296 22.14 -13.31 13.55
N ASN A 297 21.95 -14.57 13.93
CA ASN A 297 21.30 -15.59 13.12
C ASN A 297 19.79 -15.73 13.39
N THR A 298 19.06 -14.62 13.50
CA THR A 298 17.58 -14.59 13.52
C THR A 298 17.09 -13.63 12.45
N PHE A 299 15.89 -13.86 11.90
CA PHE A 299 15.36 -13.03 10.83
C PHE A 299 15.03 -11.64 11.35
N LEU A 300 14.27 -11.60 12.45
CA LEU A 300 14.01 -10.42 13.25
C LEU A 300 14.95 -10.40 14.45
N PRO A 301 15.28 -9.23 15.01
CA PRO A 301 16.03 -9.18 16.25
C PRO A 301 15.27 -9.91 17.37
N LYS A 302 15.98 -10.31 18.42
CA LYS A 302 15.37 -10.86 19.63
C LYS A 302 15.92 -10.11 20.82
N SER A 303 15.02 -9.64 21.68
CA SER A 303 15.43 -9.01 22.93
C SER A 303 16.26 -9.95 23.79
N LYS A 304 16.99 -9.40 24.75
CA LYS A 304 17.58 -10.23 25.81
C LYS A 304 16.46 -10.94 26.58
N LYS A 305 16.80 -11.99 27.33
CA LYS A 305 15.84 -12.67 28.20
C LYS A 305 15.12 -11.64 29.09
N PRO A 306 13.77 -11.66 29.18
CA PRO A 306 13.03 -10.80 30.08
C PRO A 306 13.50 -10.91 31.52
N ALA A 307 13.30 -9.85 32.30
CA ALA A 307 13.53 -9.91 33.73
C ALA A 307 12.63 -10.95 34.41
N GLU A 308 13.16 -11.55 35.47
CA GLU A 308 12.44 -12.52 36.31
C GLU A 308 11.18 -11.90 36.93
N HIS A 309 11.24 -10.60 37.24
CA HIS A 309 10.11 -9.82 37.73
C HIS A 309 9.77 -8.70 36.74
N ILE A 310 8.55 -8.74 36.20
CA ILE A 310 8.04 -7.76 35.23
C ILE A 310 7.24 -6.66 35.93
N LEU A 311 7.47 -5.42 35.51
CA LEU A 311 6.71 -4.25 35.95
C LEU A 311 5.61 -3.99 34.92
N ALA A 312 4.39 -4.41 35.22
CA ALA A 312 3.22 -4.16 34.40
C ALA A 312 2.66 -2.77 34.66
N VAL A 313 2.23 -2.07 33.61
CA VAL A 313 1.54 -0.79 33.69
C VAL A 313 0.22 -0.94 32.96
N ASP A 314 -0.89 -0.65 33.64
CA ASP A 314 -2.19 -0.51 32.99
C ASP A 314 -2.19 0.80 32.21
N ILE A 315 -2.34 0.71 30.89
CA ILE A 315 -2.31 1.86 30.01
C ILE A 315 -3.68 2.22 29.41
N ASP A 316 -4.74 1.48 29.73
CA ASP A 316 -6.08 1.71 29.17
C ASP A 316 -6.61 3.11 29.50
N THR A 317 -6.35 3.60 30.72
CA THR A 317 -6.82 4.92 31.16
C THR A 317 -5.87 6.07 30.82
N LEU A 318 -4.69 5.78 30.26
CA LEU A 318 -3.68 6.80 29.97
C LEU A 318 -3.97 7.51 28.65
N ARG A 319 -3.58 8.78 28.57
CA ARG A 319 -3.61 9.59 27.34
C ARG A 319 -2.57 9.09 26.33
N ALA A 320 -2.77 9.42 25.05
CA ALA A 320 -1.86 9.00 23.98
C ALA A 320 -0.40 9.45 24.21
N ASP A 321 -0.19 10.68 24.68
CA ASP A 321 1.14 11.22 24.98
C ASP A 321 1.85 10.48 26.14
N GLU A 322 1.10 10.10 27.17
CA GLU A 322 1.60 9.26 28.28
C GLU A 322 1.99 7.84 27.79
N ARG A 323 1.16 7.24 26.94
CA ARG A 323 1.44 5.91 26.35
C ARG A 323 2.68 5.93 25.46
N ILE A 324 2.84 6.98 24.64
CA ILE A 324 4.01 7.17 23.78
C ILE A 324 5.29 7.28 24.62
N ALA A 325 5.27 8.08 25.69
CA ALA A 325 6.43 8.20 26.58
C ALA A 325 6.80 6.85 27.23
N LEU A 326 5.79 6.09 27.70
CA LEU A 326 6.00 4.75 28.27
C LEU A 326 6.53 3.75 27.23
N ALA A 327 6.07 3.81 25.98
CA ALA A 327 6.58 3.00 24.88
C ALA A 327 8.06 3.28 24.59
N CYS A 328 8.45 4.57 24.54
CA CYS A 328 9.87 4.94 24.44
C CYS A 328 10.68 4.37 25.61
N LEU A 329 10.17 4.49 26.85
CA LEU A 329 10.85 3.97 28.02
C LEU A 329 10.99 2.44 27.97
N GLN A 330 9.96 1.71 27.55
CA GLN A 330 10.00 0.26 27.36
C GLN A 330 11.07 -0.11 26.33
N GLY A 331 11.09 0.54 25.17
CA GLY A 331 12.08 0.29 24.12
C GLY A 331 13.52 0.52 24.60
N LEU A 332 13.77 1.65 25.24
CA LEU A 332 15.11 2.02 25.72
C LEU A 332 15.59 1.13 26.86
N THR A 333 14.74 0.83 27.85
CA THR A 333 15.10 -0.11 28.94
C THR A 333 15.40 -1.51 28.42
N SER A 334 14.68 -1.95 27.38
CA SER A 334 14.81 -3.29 26.80
C SER A 334 16.12 -3.51 26.02
N ARG A 335 16.87 -2.45 25.69
CA ARG A 335 18.24 -2.57 25.15
C ARG A 335 19.20 -3.20 26.16
N GLU A 336 19.01 -2.89 27.44
CA GLU A 336 19.79 -3.49 28.52
C GLU A 336 19.13 -4.74 29.07
N ARG A 337 17.86 -4.63 29.47
CA ARG A 337 17.06 -5.71 30.05
C ARG A 337 15.57 -5.42 29.88
N PRO A 338 14.80 -6.28 29.20
CA PRO A 338 13.35 -6.09 29.08
C PRO A 338 12.65 -6.25 30.44
N GLN A 339 11.93 -5.22 30.88
CA GLN A 339 11.39 -5.14 32.25
C GLN A 339 9.98 -4.58 32.38
N ILE A 340 9.51 -3.81 31.40
CA ILE A 340 8.22 -3.12 31.46
C ILE A 340 7.24 -3.83 30.55
N TRP A 341 6.05 -4.12 31.04
CA TRP A 341 4.92 -4.62 30.25
C TRP A 341 3.82 -3.57 30.22
N LEU A 342 3.35 -3.21 29.03
CA LEU A 342 2.29 -2.23 28.83
C LEU A 342 0.99 -3.00 28.58
N SER A 343 0.10 -3.01 29.57
CA SER A 343 -1.12 -3.82 29.58
C SER A 343 -2.28 -3.05 28.94
N LEU A 344 -2.82 -3.58 27.85
CA LEU A 344 -4.07 -3.15 27.22
C LEU A 344 -5.12 -4.25 27.41
N SER A 345 -6.34 -3.91 27.87
CA SER A 345 -7.38 -4.92 28.14
C SER A 345 -7.83 -5.68 26.89
N GLU A 346 -7.74 -5.06 25.71
CA GLU A 346 -8.10 -5.68 24.42
C GLU A 346 -7.17 -6.85 24.02
N GLU A 347 -6.03 -7.02 24.71
CA GLU A 347 -5.02 -8.06 24.44
C GLU A 347 -5.08 -9.25 25.42
N ASN A 348 -6.28 -9.59 25.89
CA ASN A 348 -6.52 -10.62 26.92
C ASN A 348 -5.96 -10.31 28.33
N GLY A 349 -5.65 -9.04 28.62
CA GLY A 349 -5.19 -8.61 29.94
C GLY A 349 -3.98 -9.42 30.44
N ASP A 350 -4.11 -10.04 31.62
CA ASP A 350 -3.04 -10.80 32.28
C ASP A 350 -2.73 -12.18 31.65
N PHE A 351 -3.56 -12.67 30.72
CA PHE A 351 -3.48 -14.05 30.24
C PHE A 351 -2.07 -14.43 29.73
N TRP A 352 -1.46 -13.56 28.90
CA TRP A 352 -0.14 -13.85 28.34
C TRP A 352 0.99 -13.73 29.37
N LEU A 353 0.88 -12.79 30.32
CA LEU A 353 1.80 -12.72 31.47
C LEU A 353 1.71 -13.99 32.32
N ASP A 354 0.51 -14.51 32.56
CA ASP A 354 0.29 -15.76 33.28
C ASP A 354 0.83 -16.98 32.51
N VAL A 355 0.68 -17.02 31.18
CA VAL A 355 1.31 -18.04 30.33
C VAL A 355 2.84 -17.98 30.47
N HIS A 356 3.43 -16.78 30.38
CA HIS A 356 4.87 -16.61 30.56
C HIS A 356 5.35 -17.08 31.94
N LYS A 357 4.59 -16.76 33.00
CA LYS A 357 4.88 -17.20 34.37
C LYS A 357 4.77 -18.72 34.53
N LYS A 358 3.66 -19.31 34.05
CA LYS A 358 3.42 -20.76 34.11
C LYS A 358 4.48 -21.56 33.37
N LYS A 359 5.02 -21.01 32.28
CA LYS A 359 6.11 -21.59 31.49
C LYS A 359 7.50 -21.37 32.07
N GLY A 360 7.64 -20.51 33.10
CA GLY A 360 8.94 -20.16 33.68
C GLY A 360 9.78 -19.23 32.79
N TYR A 361 9.15 -18.49 31.89
CA TYR A 361 9.82 -17.44 31.12
C TYR A 361 10.04 -16.18 31.96
N ILE A 362 9.16 -15.95 32.92
CA ILE A 362 9.27 -14.98 34.01
C ILE A 362 8.90 -15.69 35.33
N ASP A 363 9.30 -15.14 36.46
CA ASP A 363 8.96 -15.69 37.79
C ASP A 363 7.70 -15.02 38.36
N SER A 364 7.54 -13.72 38.12
CA SER A 364 6.42 -12.93 38.63
C SER A 364 6.24 -11.61 37.88
N PHE A 365 5.12 -10.94 38.13
CA PHE A 365 4.87 -9.57 37.69
C PHE A 365 4.10 -8.80 38.77
N GLU A 366 4.21 -7.48 38.78
CA GLU A 366 3.40 -6.58 39.60
C GLU A 366 2.89 -5.39 38.77
N TYR A 367 1.71 -4.87 39.13
CA TYR A 367 1.18 -3.64 38.53
C TYR A 367 1.69 -2.40 39.25
N VAL A 368 2.37 -1.53 38.48
CA VAL A 368 2.91 -0.26 38.94
C VAL A 368 1.81 0.80 38.94
N LYS A 369 1.40 1.23 40.14
CA LYS A 369 0.34 2.24 40.30
C LYS A 369 0.77 3.65 39.89
N ASP A 370 2.01 4.02 40.22
CA ASP A 370 2.61 5.30 39.84
C ASP A 370 3.58 5.08 38.69
N TRP A 371 3.07 5.05 37.46
CA TRP A 371 3.88 4.81 36.27
C TRP A 371 4.96 5.90 36.07
N LYS A 372 4.74 7.13 36.55
CA LYS A 372 5.70 8.24 36.45
C LYS A 372 6.99 7.92 37.20
N SER A 373 6.89 7.17 38.30
CA SER A 373 8.05 6.71 39.07
C SER A 373 9.03 5.86 38.25
N LEU A 374 8.58 5.23 37.15
CA LEU A 374 9.43 4.45 36.25
C LEU A 374 10.47 5.31 35.53
N PHE A 375 10.13 6.54 35.14
CA PHE A 375 11.09 7.45 34.50
C PHE A 375 12.21 7.86 35.43
N LYS A 376 11.92 7.97 36.73
CA LYS A 376 12.97 8.17 37.75
C LYS A 376 13.81 6.91 37.94
N LYS A 377 13.15 5.74 38.05
CA LYS A 377 13.81 4.44 38.24
C LYS A 377 14.76 4.09 37.10
N PHE A 378 14.38 4.42 35.87
CA PHE A 378 15.11 4.14 34.63
C PHE A 378 15.71 5.40 33.99
N SER A 379 16.03 6.41 34.80
CA SER A 379 16.60 7.68 34.31
C SER A 379 17.94 7.53 33.58
N ALA A 380 18.66 6.43 33.81
CA ALA A 380 19.89 6.11 33.09
C ALA A 380 19.66 5.55 31.67
N SER A 381 18.44 5.11 31.35
CA SER A 381 18.10 4.48 30.07
C SER A 381 17.78 5.48 28.96
N PHE A 382 17.59 6.77 29.26
CA PHE A 382 17.30 7.81 28.28
C PHE A 382 18.12 9.08 28.57
N LYS A 383 18.37 9.88 27.52
CA LYS A 383 19.26 11.07 27.59
C LYS A 383 18.52 12.41 27.58
N GLY A 384 17.20 12.39 27.39
CA GLY A 384 16.37 13.59 27.33
C GLY A 384 15.06 13.36 26.59
N GLY A 385 14.39 14.47 26.25
CA GLY A 385 13.14 14.49 25.52
C GLY A 385 13.26 15.11 24.12
N ILE A 386 12.39 14.67 23.21
CA ILE A 386 12.21 15.26 21.88
C ILE A 386 10.75 15.65 21.66
N ILE A 387 10.53 16.88 21.17
CA ILE A 387 9.22 17.38 20.78
C ILE A 387 9.02 17.19 19.27
N PRO A 388 7.99 16.44 18.83
CA PRO A 388 7.64 16.33 17.41
C PRO A 388 7.00 17.63 16.89
N ASP A 389 7.00 17.81 15.57
CA ASP A 389 6.16 18.81 14.92
C ASP A 389 4.77 18.20 14.66
N ASP A 390 3.76 18.67 15.39
CA ASP A 390 2.37 18.22 15.27
C ASP A 390 1.62 18.84 14.08
N LYS A 391 2.21 19.85 13.44
CA LYS A 391 1.64 20.52 12.25
C LYS A 391 2.22 19.99 10.95
N LEU A 392 3.41 19.40 11.00
CA LEU A 392 4.02 18.74 9.85
C LEU A 392 3.37 17.38 9.64
N TYR A 393 2.99 17.07 8.40
CA TYR A 393 2.57 15.72 8.04
C TYR A 393 3.61 14.69 8.50
N ARG A 394 3.18 13.75 9.36
CA ARG A 394 4.03 12.70 9.95
C ARG A 394 5.27 13.20 10.70
N GLY A 395 5.23 14.41 11.27
CA GLY A 395 6.32 14.92 12.13
C GLY A 395 6.63 14.02 13.34
N ASN A 396 5.64 13.25 13.82
CA ASN A 396 5.83 12.24 14.86
C ASN A 396 6.78 11.11 14.43
N ILE A 397 6.72 10.67 13.16
CA ILE A 397 7.58 9.59 12.64
C ILE A 397 9.03 10.08 12.54
N ILE A 398 9.25 11.32 12.11
CA ILE A 398 10.57 11.96 12.09
C ILE A 398 11.15 11.99 13.51
N ALA A 399 10.36 12.44 14.49
CA ALA A 399 10.77 12.47 15.89
C ALA A 399 11.08 11.08 16.44
N ALA A 400 10.30 10.05 16.07
CA ALA A 400 10.51 8.68 16.55
C ALA A 400 11.85 8.08 16.06
N ASN A 401 12.21 8.30 14.80
CA ASN A 401 13.52 7.87 14.27
C ASN A 401 14.68 8.54 15.02
N ALA A 402 14.61 9.86 15.21
CA ALA A 402 15.62 10.61 15.97
C ALA A 402 15.67 10.16 17.44
N ALA A 403 14.51 9.94 18.07
CA ALA A 403 14.38 9.46 19.44
C ALA A 403 15.06 8.11 19.65
N ALA A 404 14.86 7.18 18.70
CA ALA A 404 15.53 5.89 18.72
C ALA A 404 17.05 6.04 18.63
N CYS A 405 17.57 6.95 17.81
CA CYS A 405 19.01 7.12 17.65
C CYS A 405 19.67 7.81 18.85
N GLU A 406 19.02 8.84 19.39
CA GLU A 406 19.54 9.71 20.46
C GLU A 406 19.24 9.20 21.88
N ASP A 407 18.47 8.13 22.01
CA ASP A 407 17.97 7.61 23.30
C ASP A 407 17.05 8.62 24.01
N PHE A 408 16.16 9.27 23.26
CA PHE A 408 15.22 10.25 23.79
C PHE A 408 13.82 9.67 23.99
N ILE A 409 13.08 10.28 24.90
CA ILE A 409 11.64 10.07 25.08
C ILE A 409 10.89 11.07 24.21
N ILE A 410 9.92 10.61 23.41
CA ILE A 410 9.02 11.51 22.67
C ILE A 410 8.05 12.13 23.68
N VAL A 411 8.00 13.45 23.74
CA VAL A 411 7.22 14.21 24.73
C VAL A 411 6.57 15.43 24.09
N ASN A 412 5.52 15.94 24.72
CA ASN A 412 5.11 17.34 24.57
C ASN A 412 5.59 18.15 25.80
N GLU A 413 5.33 19.46 25.82
CA GLU A 413 5.75 20.34 26.93
C GLU A 413 5.18 19.89 28.28
N LEU A 414 3.92 19.42 28.29
CA LEU A 414 3.24 18.93 29.51
C LEU A 414 3.91 17.67 30.07
N ILE A 415 4.14 16.66 29.22
CA ILE A 415 4.78 15.40 29.63
C ILE A 415 6.23 15.63 30.06
N ALA A 416 6.96 16.51 29.37
CA ALA A 416 8.33 16.87 29.75
C ALA A 416 8.38 17.47 31.16
N GLU A 417 7.47 18.39 31.47
CA GLU A 417 7.34 18.97 32.81
C GLU A 417 6.92 17.93 33.85
N GLU A 418 5.86 17.17 33.58
CA GLU A 418 5.31 16.17 34.51
C GLU A 418 6.31 15.06 34.88
N LEU A 419 7.18 14.67 33.93
CA LEU A 419 8.19 13.63 34.11
C LEU A 419 9.58 14.19 34.45
N ASN A 420 9.74 15.51 34.50
CA ASN A 420 11.00 16.21 34.71
C ASN A 420 12.09 15.74 33.70
N ILE A 421 11.73 15.72 32.42
CA ILE A 421 12.59 15.36 31.30
C ILE A 421 13.08 16.63 30.60
N ASP A 422 14.40 16.78 30.48
CA ASP A 422 15.01 17.91 29.77
C ASP A 422 14.83 17.76 28.25
N ILE A 423 14.24 18.75 27.59
CA ILE A 423 14.00 18.76 26.14
C ILE A 423 15.33 19.04 25.45
N LYS A 424 15.86 18.04 24.74
CA LYS A 424 17.14 18.12 24.01
C LYS A 424 16.95 18.47 22.54
N MET A 425 15.77 18.19 21.99
CA MET A 425 15.45 18.44 20.60
C MET A 425 13.99 18.88 20.43
N ASP A 426 13.77 19.89 19.60
CA ASP A 426 12.44 20.40 19.24
C ASP A 426 12.37 20.52 17.73
N LEU A 427 11.50 19.72 17.11
CA LEU A 427 11.36 19.61 15.66
C LEU A 427 10.30 20.55 15.07
N ARG A 428 9.59 21.32 15.90
CA ARG A 428 8.54 22.24 15.42
C ARG A 428 9.10 23.27 14.43
N GLY A 429 8.49 23.34 13.26
CA GLY A 429 8.84 24.26 12.17
C GLY A 429 10.20 24.01 11.53
N LYS A 430 10.79 22.81 11.69
CA LYS A 430 12.11 22.49 11.13
C LYS A 430 12.10 22.09 9.66
N PHE A 431 10.98 21.55 9.18
CA PHE A 431 10.84 21.05 7.81
C PHE A 431 9.53 21.56 7.22
N GLU A 432 9.54 21.81 5.92
CA GLU A 432 8.33 22.19 5.17
C GLU A 432 7.54 20.96 4.73
N THR A 433 8.23 19.84 4.48
CA THR A 433 7.64 18.58 4.01
C THR A 433 8.16 17.37 4.78
N TYR A 434 7.35 16.30 4.81
CA TYR A 434 7.75 15.03 5.40
C TYR A 434 8.97 14.41 4.67
N ALA A 435 9.02 14.55 3.34
CA ALA A 435 10.16 14.09 2.53
C ALA A 435 11.49 14.78 2.92
N GLU A 436 11.45 16.08 3.22
CA GLU A 436 12.61 16.82 3.73
C GLU A 436 13.04 16.27 5.10
N GLY A 437 12.09 16.06 6.01
CA GLY A 437 12.35 15.50 7.33
C GLY A 437 12.93 14.08 7.29
N MET A 438 12.43 13.21 6.41
CA MET A 438 12.99 11.86 6.22
C MET A 438 14.38 11.88 5.57
N SER A 439 14.63 12.82 4.66
CA SER A 439 15.98 13.04 4.13
C SER A 439 16.94 13.47 5.25
N TRP A 440 16.48 14.35 6.14
CA TRP A 440 17.25 14.75 7.32
C TRP A 440 17.51 13.57 8.26
N VAL A 441 16.50 12.73 8.55
CA VAL A 441 16.69 11.51 9.36
C VAL A 441 17.80 10.65 8.79
N TRP A 442 17.74 10.32 7.50
CA TRP A 442 18.75 9.45 6.89
C TRP A 442 20.15 10.08 6.87
N ASN A 443 20.24 11.37 6.53
CA ASN A 443 21.52 12.08 6.48
C ASN A 443 22.23 12.18 7.84
N ASN A 444 21.48 12.21 8.94
CA ASN A 444 22.05 12.35 10.29
C ASN A 444 22.19 11.02 11.04
N TYR A 445 21.41 9.99 10.68
CA TYR A 445 21.28 8.78 11.48
C TYR A 445 21.42 7.45 10.72
N SER A 446 21.75 7.46 9.43
CA SER A 446 21.89 6.22 8.62
C SER A 446 22.99 5.26 9.10
N ASP A 447 23.95 5.72 9.91
CA ASP A 447 24.97 4.90 10.55
C ASP A 447 24.49 4.25 11.86
N GLN A 448 23.37 4.71 12.41
CA GLN A 448 22.78 4.22 13.64
C GLN A 448 21.49 3.43 13.43
N LEU A 449 20.69 3.81 12.43
CA LEU A 449 19.48 3.10 12.05
C LEU A 449 19.83 1.72 11.49
N SER A 450 18.98 0.73 11.78
CA SER A 450 19.13 -0.62 11.27
C SER A 450 18.96 -0.64 9.75
N ARG A 451 19.91 -1.25 9.03
CA ARG A 451 19.74 -1.53 7.60
C ARG A 451 19.02 -2.86 7.32
N HIS A 452 18.62 -3.56 8.38
CA HIS A 452 18.02 -4.89 8.36
C HIS A 452 16.61 -4.95 8.97
N LEU A 453 16.06 -3.79 9.36
CA LEU A 453 14.74 -3.65 9.97
C LEU A 453 14.14 -2.28 9.65
N CYS A 454 12.92 -2.26 9.15
CA CYS A 454 12.12 -1.05 9.00
C CYS A 454 10.68 -1.31 9.46
N ASP A 455 9.91 -0.25 9.64
CA ASP A 455 8.52 -0.28 10.09
C ASP A 455 7.69 0.71 9.26
N VAL A 456 6.67 0.20 8.56
CA VAL A 456 5.70 1.03 7.85
C VAL A 456 4.52 1.32 8.78
N ILE A 457 4.54 2.48 9.43
CA ILE A 457 3.67 2.77 10.57
C ILE A 457 2.96 4.11 10.43
N HIS A 458 1.66 4.11 10.63
CA HIS A 458 0.88 5.34 10.75
C HIS A 458 1.02 5.91 12.16
N GLU A 459 1.19 7.23 12.31
CA GLU A 459 1.45 7.85 13.63
C GLU A 459 0.35 7.59 14.67
N SER A 460 -0.90 7.38 14.24
CA SER A 460 -2.00 7.00 15.14
C SER A 460 -1.80 5.65 15.80
N ARG A 461 -0.88 4.81 15.32
CA ARG A 461 -0.50 3.55 15.97
C ARG A 461 0.41 3.78 17.16
N PHE A 462 1.13 4.90 17.28
CA PHE A 462 2.01 5.11 18.44
C PHE A 462 1.29 5.02 19.80
N GLN A 463 0.00 5.36 19.84
CA GLN A 463 -0.84 5.26 21.04
C GLN A 463 -1.14 3.81 21.49
N ASN A 464 -0.96 2.81 20.61
CA ASN A 464 -1.04 1.39 20.97
C ASN A 464 0.31 0.83 21.43
N THR A 465 1.37 1.64 21.42
CA THR A 465 2.71 1.31 21.92
C THR A 465 3.49 0.25 21.12
N ALA A 466 3.00 -0.19 19.96
CA ALA A 466 3.67 -1.16 19.09
C ALA A 466 5.10 -0.73 18.70
N PHE A 467 5.31 0.57 18.51
CA PHE A 467 6.60 1.14 18.08
C PHE A 467 7.74 1.07 19.14
N ALA A 468 7.46 0.60 20.37
CA ALA A 468 8.48 0.46 21.41
C ALA A 468 9.65 -0.44 20.95
N TYR A 469 9.34 -1.47 20.17
CA TYR A 469 10.33 -2.39 19.61
C TYR A 469 11.22 -1.69 18.58
N ASP A 470 10.67 -0.78 17.79
CA ASP A 470 11.39 0.04 16.82
C ASP A 470 12.35 1.00 17.51
N ILE A 471 11.94 1.58 18.64
CA ILE A 471 12.83 2.34 19.52
C ILE A 471 13.96 1.45 20.03
N GLN A 472 13.69 0.22 20.49
CA GLN A 472 14.73 -0.68 20.99
C GLN A 472 15.79 -0.98 19.92
N TRP A 473 15.36 -1.30 18.71
CA TRP A 473 16.23 -1.82 17.64
C TRP A 473 16.67 -0.79 16.61
N LYS A 474 16.30 0.48 16.81
CA LYS A 474 16.56 1.58 15.86
C LYS A 474 16.05 1.22 14.46
N ALA A 475 14.84 0.68 14.38
CA ALA A 475 14.20 0.40 13.10
C ALA A 475 13.92 1.73 12.38
N LEU A 476 14.09 1.73 11.05
CA LEU A 476 13.67 2.86 10.23
C LEU A 476 12.13 2.89 10.15
N MET A 477 11.50 3.84 10.83
CA MET A 477 10.05 4.05 10.77
C MET A 477 9.71 5.01 9.62
N PHE A 478 8.72 4.68 8.80
CA PHE A 478 8.31 5.53 7.67
C PHE A 478 6.82 5.38 7.31
N TRP A 479 6.30 6.36 6.57
CA TRP A 479 4.96 6.33 5.99
C TRP A 479 4.93 7.13 4.68
N ILE A 480 4.53 6.53 3.57
CA ILE A 480 4.33 7.26 2.30
C ILE A 480 2.85 7.56 2.13
N ALA A 481 2.52 8.80 1.82
CA ALA A 481 1.15 9.25 1.61
C ALA A 481 0.48 8.50 0.44
N GLY A 482 -0.77 8.11 0.65
CA GLY A 482 -1.72 7.75 -0.38
C GLY A 482 -2.51 8.96 -0.91
N PRO A 483 -3.53 8.72 -1.76
CA PRO A 483 -4.29 9.79 -2.41
C PRO A 483 -5.03 10.74 -1.46
N LYS A 484 -5.45 10.28 -0.28
CA LYS A 484 -6.27 11.06 0.66
C LYS A 484 -5.43 11.88 1.63
N ASP A 485 -4.29 11.37 2.06
CA ASP A 485 -3.30 12.07 2.87
C ASP A 485 -2.45 13.03 2.04
N ALA A 486 -2.33 12.83 0.72
CA ALA A 486 -1.57 13.73 -0.16
C ALA A 486 -2.14 15.16 -0.28
N VAL A 487 -3.34 15.45 0.25
CA VAL A 487 -3.87 16.83 0.33
C VAL A 487 -3.52 17.51 1.66
N LEU A 488 -2.87 16.82 2.59
CA LEU A 488 -2.51 17.36 3.89
C LEU A 488 -1.25 18.25 3.79
N PRO A 489 -1.16 19.34 4.58
CA PRO A 489 0.01 20.21 4.58
C PRO A 489 1.31 19.44 4.88
N GLY A 490 2.31 19.59 4.01
CA GLY A 490 3.61 18.93 4.15
C GLY A 490 3.68 17.49 3.61
N ALA A 491 2.58 16.94 3.08
CA ALA A 491 2.59 15.67 2.35
C ALA A 491 3.02 15.89 0.89
N ASP A 492 3.90 15.04 0.39
CA ASP A 492 4.28 14.97 -1.02
C ASP A 492 4.59 13.51 -1.38
N PRO A 493 3.60 12.71 -1.80
CA PRO A 493 3.79 11.27 -1.98
C PRO A 493 4.87 10.91 -3.00
N ILE A 494 5.16 11.80 -3.96
CA ILE A 494 6.22 11.58 -4.95
C ILE A 494 7.58 11.78 -4.31
N ALA A 495 7.79 12.93 -3.65
CA ALA A 495 9.06 13.20 -2.97
C ALA A 495 9.31 12.20 -1.83
N GLU A 496 8.26 11.80 -1.11
CA GLU A 496 8.31 10.76 -0.08
C GLU A 496 8.74 9.41 -0.65
N THR A 497 8.14 9.00 -1.78
CA THR A 497 8.54 7.77 -2.49
C THR A 497 10.01 7.84 -2.90
N GLN A 498 10.44 8.93 -3.54
CA GLN A 498 11.83 9.11 -3.99
C GLN A 498 12.84 9.08 -2.82
N VAL A 499 12.50 9.66 -1.68
CA VAL A 499 13.35 9.62 -0.48
C VAL A 499 13.45 8.19 0.04
N MET A 500 12.32 7.49 0.12
CA MET A 500 12.30 6.12 0.63
C MET A 500 12.96 5.12 -0.30
N GLU A 501 12.85 5.31 -1.61
CA GLU A 501 13.65 4.61 -2.62
C GLU A 501 15.14 4.77 -2.25
N ARG A 502 15.66 6.01 -2.18
CA ARG A 502 17.10 6.25 -1.90
C ARG A 502 17.58 5.59 -0.63
N ILE A 503 16.76 5.68 0.42
CA ILE A 503 17.04 5.02 1.69
C ILE A 503 17.07 3.50 1.51
N PHE A 504 16.09 2.92 0.81
CA PHE A 504 15.99 1.48 0.61
C PHE A 504 17.11 0.90 -0.26
N ALA A 505 17.60 1.65 -1.26
CA ALA A 505 18.78 1.28 -2.03
C ALA A 505 20.06 1.14 -1.17
N GLU A 506 20.11 1.81 -0.01
CA GLU A 506 21.20 1.74 0.95
C GLU A 506 20.96 0.74 2.10
N THR A 507 19.84 0.04 2.09
CA THR A 507 19.51 -0.97 3.12
C THR A 507 19.65 -2.39 2.59
N ALA A 508 19.86 -3.35 3.49
CA ALA A 508 19.98 -4.74 3.11
C ALA A 508 18.65 -5.30 2.57
N PRO A 509 18.68 -6.15 1.54
CA PRO A 509 17.51 -6.93 1.15
C PRO A 509 17.28 -8.08 2.13
N ASN A 510 16.21 -8.85 1.88
CA ASN A 510 15.68 -9.87 2.78
C ASN A 510 15.41 -9.32 4.18
N THR A 511 14.89 -8.10 4.23
CA THR A 511 14.66 -7.35 5.45
C THR A 511 13.20 -7.45 5.86
N ALA A 512 12.96 -7.63 7.16
CA ALA A 512 11.62 -7.54 7.71
C ALA A 512 11.16 -6.08 7.69
N MET A 513 9.98 -5.86 7.12
CA MET A 513 9.22 -4.62 7.24
C MET A 513 8.09 -4.87 8.25
N LEU A 514 8.19 -4.28 9.43
CA LEU A 514 7.14 -4.30 10.44
C LEU A 514 5.98 -3.36 10.05
N GLY A 515 4.89 -3.39 10.81
CA GLY A 515 3.79 -2.45 10.68
C GLY A 515 2.73 -2.86 9.66
N PHE A 516 2.03 -1.91 9.06
CA PHE A 516 1.05 -2.17 8.00
C PHE A 516 0.84 -0.91 7.14
N PRO A 517 0.96 -0.99 5.79
CA PRO A 517 0.98 0.19 4.90
C PRO A 517 -0.41 0.80 4.62
N TRP A 518 -1.41 0.54 5.47
CA TRP A 518 -2.79 0.97 5.26
C TRP A 518 -3.43 1.45 6.57
N ASN A 519 -4.12 2.58 6.52
CA ASN A 519 -4.90 3.11 7.66
C ASN A 519 -6.26 3.68 7.22
N GLY A 520 -6.89 3.02 6.24
CA GLY A 520 -8.12 3.47 5.60
C GLY A 520 -7.96 3.69 4.10
N GLU A 521 -9.08 3.67 3.38
CA GLU A 521 -9.08 3.92 1.93
C GLU A 521 -8.41 5.26 1.59
N GLY A 522 -7.40 5.17 0.73
CA GLY A 522 -6.59 6.31 0.29
C GLY A 522 -5.58 6.85 1.31
N VAL A 523 -5.43 6.26 2.50
CA VAL A 523 -4.46 6.67 3.52
C VAL A 523 -3.30 5.67 3.57
N GLY A 524 -2.11 6.11 3.17
CA GLY A 524 -0.95 5.25 2.92
C GLY A 524 -0.96 4.59 1.54
N LEU A 525 0.08 3.79 1.27
CA LEU A 525 0.22 3.06 0.00
C LEU A 525 -0.83 1.95 -0.21
N GLY A 526 -1.51 1.55 0.86
CA GLY A 526 -2.39 0.38 0.87
C GLY A 526 -1.61 -0.93 0.89
N GLU A 527 -2.31 -2.04 1.15
CA GLU A 527 -1.69 -3.36 1.26
C GLU A 527 -0.93 -3.76 0.00
N VAL A 528 -1.61 -3.72 -1.16
CA VAL A 528 -0.99 -4.08 -2.46
C VAL A 528 0.14 -3.11 -2.82
N GLY A 529 -0.11 -1.80 -2.73
CA GLY A 529 0.90 -0.79 -3.08
C GLY A 529 2.13 -0.87 -2.18
N GLY A 530 1.94 -1.03 -0.87
CA GLY A 530 3.03 -1.13 0.10
C GLY A 530 3.84 -2.41 -0.03
N THR A 531 3.19 -3.57 -0.19
CA THR A 531 3.88 -4.86 -0.37
C THR A 531 4.61 -4.95 -1.71
N SER A 532 4.06 -4.38 -2.79
CA SER A 532 4.77 -4.29 -4.08
C SER A 532 5.95 -3.31 -4.01
N PHE A 533 5.76 -2.11 -3.45
CA PHE A 533 6.83 -1.10 -3.33
C PHE A 533 8.01 -1.64 -2.52
N CYS A 534 7.75 -2.14 -1.32
CA CYS A 534 8.80 -2.63 -0.42
C CYS A 534 9.37 -3.98 -0.88
N GLY A 535 8.52 -4.85 -1.43
CA GLY A 535 8.92 -6.13 -2.02
C GLY A 535 9.94 -5.98 -3.13
N GLY A 536 9.81 -4.94 -3.97
CA GLY A 536 10.80 -4.62 -5.00
C GLY A 536 12.22 -4.44 -4.45
N PHE A 537 12.35 -3.87 -3.25
CA PHE A 537 13.60 -3.69 -2.51
C PHE A 537 13.96 -4.89 -1.61
N GLY A 538 13.32 -6.05 -1.83
CA GLY A 538 13.59 -7.27 -1.08
C GLY A 538 13.14 -7.19 0.37
N LYS A 539 12.06 -6.45 0.65
CA LYS A 539 11.49 -6.33 2.01
C LYS A 539 10.18 -7.10 2.09
N SER A 540 10.02 -7.89 3.13
CA SER A 540 8.80 -8.66 3.38
C SER A 540 8.07 -8.13 4.61
N LEU A 541 6.77 -7.89 4.46
CA LEU A 541 5.90 -7.40 5.52
C LEU A 541 5.75 -8.45 6.63
N VAL A 542 5.79 -8.01 7.88
CA VAL A 542 5.40 -8.77 9.07
C VAL A 542 4.44 -7.87 9.82
N CYS A 543 3.14 -8.17 9.75
CA CYS A 543 2.13 -7.24 10.22
C CYS A 543 2.07 -7.21 11.76
N THR A 544 2.44 -6.05 12.35
CA THR A 544 2.64 -5.85 13.80
C THR A 544 2.18 -4.47 14.30
N ASP A 545 1.46 -3.70 13.49
CA ASP A 545 1.11 -2.30 13.79
C ASP A 545 0.15 -2.15 14.98
N HIS A 546 -0.39 -3.24 15.52
CA HIS A 546 -1.22 -3.33 16.72
C HIS A 546 -0.61 -4.20 17.82
N LEU A 547 0.69 -4.50 17.75
CA LEU A 547 1.33 -5.49 18.62
C LEU A 547 2.34 -4.84 19.59
N PRO A 548 1.95 -4.53 20.83
CA PRO A 548 2.85 -4.00 21.84
C PRO A 548 3.69 -5.12 22.47
N ASN A 549 4.58 -4.73 23.39
CA ASN A 549 5.36 -5.64 24.23
C ASN A 549 6.29 -6.59 23.48
N LEU A 550 6.53 -6.39 22.18
CA LEU A 550 7.55 -7.13 21.41
C LEU A 550 8.94 -6.99 22.04
N CYS A 551 9.22 -5.88 22.72
CA CYS A 551 10.42 -5.69 23.55
C CYS A 551 10.61 -6.78 24.63
N ILE A 552 9.50 -7.35 25.13
CA ILE A 552 9.50 -8.43 26.12
C ILE A 552 9.36 -9.78 25.42
N THR A 553 8.32 -9.96 24.60
CA THR A 553 7.95 -11.28 24.06
C THR A 553 9.02 -11.86 23.15
N SER A 554 9.72 -11.02 22.37
CA SER A 554 10.78 -11.47 21.46
C SER A 554 11.98 -12.05 22.20
N GLY A 555 12.21 -11.65 23.46
CA GLY A 555 13.31 -12.11 24.29
C GLY A 555 13.07 -13.48 24.92
N VAL A 556 11.87 -14.04 24.76
CA VAL A 556 11.59 -15.40 25.18
C VAL A 556 12.31 -16.39 24.26
N VAL A 557 12.87 -17.43 24.86
CA VAL A 557 13.59 -18.49 24.16
C VAL A 557 12.85 -19.81 24.34
N THR A 558 12.44 -20.41 23.22
CA THR A 558 11.89 -21.76 23.15
C THR A 558 12.86 -22.69 22.42
N GLY A 559 12.64 -24.00 22.53
CA GLY A 559 13.17 -24.94 21.55
C GLY A 559 12.38 -24.87 20.23
N PRO A 560 12.80 -25.63 19.19
CA PRO A 560 12.00 -25.82 17.99
C PRO A 560 10.60 -26.31 18.35
N LEU A 561 9.59 -25.72 17.72
CA LEU A 561 8.21 -26.12 17.92
C LEU A 561 7.95 -27.44 17.16
N LYS A 562 6.97 -28.20 17.64
CA LYS A 562 6.52 -29.43 17.00
C LYS A 562 5.01 -29.46 16.92
N GLN A 563 4.50 -29.56 15.71
CA GLN A 563 3.07 -29.67 15.49
C GLN A 563 2.57 -31.00 16.06
N ARG A 564 1.29 -31.04 16.43
CA ARG A 564 0.66 -32.32 16.74
C ARG A 564 0.63 -33.18 15.48
N LYS A 565 0.90 -34.48 15.66
CA LYS A 565 0.80 -35.44 14.55
C LYS A 565 -0.65 -35.54 14.11
N GLN A 566 -0.91 -35.19 12.85
CA GLN A 566 -2.24 -35.32 12.25
C GLN A 566 -2.66 -36.80 12.17
N PRO A 567 -3.97 -37.12 12.23
CA PRO A 567 -4.45 -38.47 12.01
C PRO A 567 -4.11 -38.94 10.58
N PRO A 568 -4.03 -40.26 10.33
CA PRO A 568 -3.86 -40.79 8.98
C PRO A 568 -4.93 -40.25 8.04
N ALA A 569 -4.60 -40.10 6.76
CA ALA A 569 -5.60 -39.75 5.74
C ALA A 569 -6.76 -40.77 5.75
N PRO A 570 -8.00 -40.33 5.49
CA PRO A 570 -9.11 -41.24 5.25
C PRO A 570 -8.80 -42.13 4.03
N LYS A 571 -9.61 -43.18 3.83
CA LYS A 571 -9.46 -44.00 2.63
C LYS A 571 -9.79 -43.16 1.39
N LEU A 572 -8.96 -43.28 0.35
CA LEU A 572 -9.25 -42.69 -0.95
C LEU A 572 -10.47 -43.37 -1.60
N GLU A 573 -11.49 -42.58 -1.92
CA GLU A 573 -12.74 -42.95 -2.58
C GLU A 573 -12.89 -42.11 -3.85
N ASN A 574 -13.19 -42.77 -4.98
CA ASN A 574 -13.10 -42.15 -6.30
C ASN A 574 -14.29 -41.25 -6.66
N ASP A 575 -15.31 -41.17 -5.81
CA ASP A 575 -16.51 -40.36 -5.99
C ASP A 575 -16.53 -39.10 -5.09
N LYS A 576 -15.46 -38.85 -4.33
CA LYS A 576 -15.39 -37.79 -3.31
C LYS A 576 -14.67 -36.52 -3.76
N ILE A 577 -15.01 -35.40 -3.12
CA ILE A 577 -14.27 -34.14 -3.10
C ILE A 577 -13.63 -33.98 -1.73
N TYR A 578 -12.30 -34.02 -1.67
CA TYR A 578 -11.53 -33.77 -0.46
C TYR A 578 -11.19 -32.30 -0.34
N ILE A 579 -11.52 -31.69 0.80
CA ILE A 579 -11.42 -30.24 1.02
C ILE A 579 -10.55 -29.98 2.25
N SER A 580 -9.48 -29.22 2.06
CA SER A 580 -8.69 -28.66 3.16
C SER A 580 -9.12 -27.22 3.43
N LEU A 581 -9.75 -26.98 4.58
CA LEU A 581 -10.10 -25.65 5.07
C LEU A 581 -8.92 -25.02 5.80
N VAL A 582 -8.40 -23.91 5.26
CA VAL A 582 -7.26 -23.20 5.85
C VAL A 582 -7.61 -21.74 6.10
N CYS A 583 -7.58 -21.33 7.37
CA CYS A 583 -7.81 -19.96 7.79
C CYS A 583 -6.75 -19.01 7.22
N SER A 584 -7.16 -17.80 6.86
CA SER A 584 -6.30 -16.75 6.30
C SER A 584 -5.73 -15.81 7.34
N ASP A 585 -4.82 -14.92 6.90
CA ASP A 585 -4.26 -13.78 7.65
C ASP A 585 -3.44 -14.18 8.88
N GLY A 586 -2.94 -15.41 8.94
CA GLY A 586 -2.06 -15.89 10.00
C GLY A 586 -0.65 -15.30 9.97
N ASP A 587 -0.25 -14.68 8.87
CA ASP A 587 0.95 -13.85 8.77
C ASP A 587 0.82 -12.56 9.61
N ASN A 588 -0.41 -12.11 9.88
CA ASN A 588 -0.71 -10.99 10.73
C ASN A 588 -0.49 -11.34 12.21
N GLN A 589 0.62 -10.85 12.76
CA GLN A 589 1.05 -11.18 14.13
C GLN A 589 0.11 -10.59 15.18
N ASN A 590 -0.61 -9.52 14.84
CA ASN A 590 -1.60 -8.90 15.72
C ASN A 590 -2.72 -9.88 16.14
N LEU A 591 -3.05 -10.87 15.29
CA LEU A 591 -4.22 -11.74 15.50
C LEU A 591 -4.01 -12.86 16.52
N TRP A 592 -2.75 -13.23 16.80
CA TRP A 592 -2.43 -14.37 17.65
C TRP A 592 -2.59 -14.09 19.14
N LEU A 593 -2.64 -12.82 19.56
CA LEU A 593 -2.86 -12.52 20.98
C LEU A 593 -4.30 -12.75 21.39
N THR A 594 -5.28 -12.36 20.57
CA THR A 594 -6.70 -12.38 20.93
C THR A 594 -7.58 -13.07 19.88
N TYR A 595 -7.50 -12.63 18.63
CA TYR A 595 -8.45 -13.04 17.59
C TYR A 595 -8.47 -14.55 17.36
N PHE A 596 -7.32 -15.17 17.05
CA PHE A 596 -7.25 -16.62 16.81
C PHE A 596 -7.39 -17.46 18.09
N LYS A 597 -7.19 -16.87 19.27
CA LYS A 597 -7.40 -17.58 20.54
C LYS A 597 -8.88 -17.93 20.71
N ASN A 598 -9.78 -17.05 20.28
CA ASN A 598 -11.23 -17.30 20.30
C ASN A 598 -11.64 -18.52 19.47
N TYR A 599 -10.91 -18.86 18.41
CA TYR A 599 -11.18 -20.07 17.63
C TYR A 599 -10.80 -21.32 18.40
N VAL A 600 -9.64 -21.31 19.08
CA VAL A 600 -9.16 -22.45 19.88
C VAL A 600 -10.06 -22.68 21.11
N GLU A 601 -10.65 -21.62 21.65
CA GLU A 601 -11.57 -21.67 22.79
C GLU A 601 -13.03 -21.95 22.39
N ASP A 602 -13.36 -21.99 21.10
CA ASP A 602 -14.68 -22.34 20.62
C ASP A 602 -15.02 -23.80 20.96
N LYS A 603 -16.27 -24.05 21.38
CA LYS A 603 -16.75 -25.38 21.78
C LYS A 603 -16.69 -26.44 20.67
N HIS A 604 -16.64 -26.03 19.39
CA HIS A 604 -16.54 -26.91 18.23
C HIS A 604 -15.10 -27.07 17.73
N TYR A 605 -14.11 -26.45 18.41
CA TYR A 605 -12.71 -26.60 18.04
C TYR A 605 -12.26 -28.06 18.14
N GLY A 606 -11.80 -28.60 17.02
CA GLY A 606 -11.36 -29.99 16.90
C GLY A 606 -12.44 -30.98 16.42
N ASP A 607 -13.70 -30.58 16.30
CA ASP A 607 -14.80 -31.44 15.81
C ASP A 607 -14.60 -31.88 14.34
N PHE A 608 -13.87 -31.08 13.55
CA PHE A 608 -13.56 -31.34 12.14
C PHE A 608 -12.17 -30.75 11.79
N PRO A 609 -11.55 -31.20 10.68
CA PRO A 609 -10.32 -30.61 10.17
C PRO A 609 -10.45 -29.12 9.87
N PHE A 610 -9.66 -28.32 10.58
CA PHE A 610 -9.58 -26.87 10.37
C PHE A 610 -8.15 -26.41 10.66
N SER A 611 -7.50 -25.86 9.64
CA SER A 611 -6.09 -25.48 9.67
C SER A 611 -5.93 -23.97 9.72
N PHE A 612 -4.79 -23.49 10.21
CA PHE A 612 -4.46 -22.08 10.21
C PHE A 612 -3.21 -21.84 9.38
N GLY A 613 -3.21 -20.78 8.57
CA GLY A 613 -1.95 -20.15 8.22
C GLY A 613 -1.32 -19.57 9.49
N MET A 614 0.00 -19.59 9.59
CA MET A 614 0.77 -18.94 10.64
C MET A 614 2.05 -18.35 10.07
N GLY A 615 2.27 -17.05 10.28
CA GLY A 615 3.50 -16.38 9.90
C GLY A 615 4.70 -16.95 10.67
N PRO A 616 5.73 -17.50 10.01
CA PRO A 616 6.89 -18.09 10.69
C PRO A 616 7.66 -17.07 11.56
N ALA A 617 7.54 -15.77 11.27
CA ALA A 617 8.12 -14.68 12.05
C ALA A 617 7.67 -14.66 13.53
N ILE A 618 6.54 -15.29 13.86
CA ILE A 618 6.06 -15.44 15.25
C ILE A 618 7.10 -16.09 16.16
N TYR A 619 7.98 -16.94 15.61
CA TYR A 619 9.05 -17.61 16.37
C TYR A 619 10.10 -16.63 16.91
N ASP A 620 10.35 -15.53 16.19
CA ASP A 620 11.24 -14.47 16.68
C ASP A 620 10.50 -13.53 17.64
N LEU A 621 9.28 -13.13 17.27
CA LEU A 621 8.52 -12.07 17.94
C LEU A 621 7.77 -12.52 19.20
N GLN A 622 7.12 -13.69 19.16
CA GLN A 622 6.21 -14.17 20.20
C GLN A 622 6.31 -15.70 20.38
N PRO A 623 7.50 -16.28 20.62
CA PRO A 623 7.67 -17.74 20.62
C PRO A 623 6.85 -18.47 21.69
N ALA A 624 6.55 -17.85 22.84
CA ALA A 624 5.67 -18.43 23.85
C ALA A 624 4.21 -18.52 23.38
N VAL A 625 3.75 -17.55 22.58
CA VAL A 625 2.40 -17.54 22.00
C VAL A 625 2.29 -18.69 21.00
N ALA A 626 3.25 -18.78 20.07
CA ALA A 626 3.32 -19.89 19.11
C ALA A 626 3.36 -21.27 19.81
N GLN A 627 4.19 -21.41 20.85
CA GLN A 627 4.24 -22.62 21.66
C GLN A 627 2.87 -22.96 22.28
N TRP A 628 2.15 -21.97 22.83
CA TRP A 628 0.83 -22.18 23.40
C TRP A 628 -0.16 -22.72 22.36
N TYR A 629 -0.19 -22.17 21.15
CA TYR A 629 -1.05 -22.68 20.08
C TYR A 629 -0.72 -24.12 19.71
N TYR A 630 0.56 -24.47 19.60
CA TYR A 630 0.99 -25.82 19.23
C TYR A 630 0.62 -26.85 20.30
N GLU A 631 0.73 -26.46 21.57
CA GLU A 631 0.37 -27.33 22.69
C GLU A 631 -1.15 -27.49 22.85
N ASN A 632 -1.94 -26.48 22.47
CA ASN A 632 -3.40 -26.50 22.60
C ASN A 632 -4.13 -26.91 21.30
N ALA A 633 -3.41 -27.12 20.19
CA ALA A 633 -4.01 -27.51 18.93
C ALA A 633 -4.79 -28.84 19.02
N ALA A 634 -5.91 -28.95 18.31
CA ALA A 634 -6.56 -30.24 18.10
C ALA A 634 -5.69 -31.14 17.19
N PRO A 635 -5.75 -32.48 17.30
CA PRO A 635 -5.07 -33.37 16.35
C PRO A 635 -5.53 -33.17 14.89
N THR A 636 -6.66 -32.52 14.67
CA THR A 636 -7.25 -32.18 13.36
C THR A 636 -6.88 -30.77 12.87
N THR A 637 -5.99 -30.07 13.58
CA THR A 637 -5.47 -28.74 13.20
C THR A 637 -4.02 -28.85 12.77
N GLU A 638 -3.77 -28.49 11.52
CA GLU A 638 -2.42 -28.28 10.98
C GLU A 638 -2.13 -26.78 10.88
N PHE A 639 -0.89 -26.39 11.13
CA PHE A 639 -0.39 -25.05 10.86
C PHE A 639 0.44 -25.06 9.58
N ILE A 640 0.15 -24.13 8.67
CA ILE A 640 0.92 -23.93 7.44
C ILE A 640 1.63 -22.58 7.50
N SER A 641 2.73 -22.41 6.77
CA SER A 641 3.30 -21.06 6.63
C SER A 641 2.32 -20.21 5.85
N ASP A 642 1.86 -19.11 6.43
CA ASP A 642 0.97 -18.20 5.68
C ASP A 642 1.76 -17.33 4.68
N VAL A 643 1.04 -16.42 4.01
CA VAL A 643 1.57 -15.60 2.92
C VAL A 643 2.85 -14.85 3.30
N SER A 644 3.94 -14.88 2.53
CA SER A 644 4.28 -15.84 1.48
C SER A 644 5.57 -16.59 1.84
N GLY A 645 5.74 -16.94 3.12
CA GLY A 645 7.00 -17.47 3.67
C GLY A 645 7.36 -16.81 4.99
N ILE A 646 8.64 -16.50 5.23
CA ILE A 646 9.08 -15.85 6.49
C ILE A 646 8.41 -14.49 6.76
N GLY A 647 7.93 -13.82 5.71
CA GLY A 647 7.08 -12.63 5.79
C GLY A 647 6.21 -12.51 4.54
N TYR A 648 5.19 -11.65 4.61
CA TYR A 648 4.28 -11.37 3.51
C TYR A 648 4.98 -10.57 2.41
N MET A 649 5.11 -11.20 1.25
CA MET A 649 5.55 -10.56 0.01
C MET A 649 4.74 -11.07 -1.18
N ARG A 650 4.78 -10.32 -2.27
CA ARG A 650 4.19 -10.71 -3.56
C ARG A 650 5.26 -11.36 -4.42
N PRO A 651 5.16 -12.66 -4.76
CA PRO A 651 6.21 -13.38 -5.50
C PRO A 651 6.69 -12.68 -6.78
N ASP A 652 5.76 -12.11 -7.54
CA ASP A 652 6.09 -11.50 -8.84
C ASP A 652 6.66 -10.08 -8.73
N ASP A 653 6.56 -9.44 -7.55
CA ASP A 653 7.10 -8.10 -7.28
C ASP A 653 8.41 -8.14 -6.48
N TYR A 654 8.78 -9.28 -5.90
CA TYR A 654 9.88 -9.38 -4.96
C TYR A 654 11.25 -9.25 -5.66
N ALA A 655 12.15 -8.47 -5.05
CA ALA A 655 13.52 -8.22 -5.51
C ALA A 655 13.65 -7.59 -6.91
N LEU A 656 12.58 -7.07 -7.51
CA LEU A 656 12.59 -6.52 -8.88
C LEU A 656 13.59 -5.37 -9.09
N ARG A 657 14.01 -4.68 -8.01
CA ARG A 657 14.98 -3.58 -8.05
C ARG A 657 16.43 -4.06 -8.16
N PHE A 658 16.74 -5.33 -7.91
CA PHE A 658 18.11 -5.83 -7.92
C PHE A 658 18.55 -6.38 -9.28
N ALA A 659 19.86 -6.27 -9.56
CA ALA A 659 20.47 -6.94 -10.70
C ALA A 659 20.46 -8.47 -10.52
N ASP A 660 20.76 -8.93 -9.32
CA ASP A 660 20.69 -10.34 -8.90
C ASP A 660 19.36 -10.63 -8.20
N LYS A 661 18.28 -10.68 -8.98
CA LYS A 661 16.92 -10.93 -8.48
C LYS A 661 16.82 -12.31 -7.84
N THR A 662 17.35 -13.32 -8.51
CA THR A 662 17.31 -14.72 -8.08
C THR A 662 18.03 -14.91 -6.76
N GLY A 663 19.26 -14.40 -6.61
CA GLY A 663 20.01 -14.55 -5.36
C GLY A 663 19.33 -13.87 -4.16
N VAL A 664 18.70 -12.70 -4.37
CA VAL A 664 17.91 -12.05 -3.31
C VAL A 664 16.65 -12.86 -2.99
N TYR A 665 15.96 -13.42 -3.98
CA TYR A 665 14.80 -14.27 -3.76
C TYR A 665 15.18 -15.53 -2.97
N GLU A 666 16.22 -16.26 -3.40
CA GLU A 666 16.73 -17.45 -2.72
C GLU A 666 17.16 -17.13 -1.28
N GLY A 667 17.77 -15.97 -1.03
CA GLY A 667 18.08 -15.51 0.33
C GLY A 667 16.85 -15.32 1.22
N PHE A 668 15.71 -14.93 0.67
CA PHE A 668 14.42 -14.93 1.40
C PHE A 668 13.94 -16.36 1.69
N LEU A 669 14.12 -17.28 0.73
CA LEU A 669 13.73 -18.67 0.89
C LEU A 669 14.64 -19.43 1.87
N ASP A 670 15.90 -19.03 2.03
CA ASP A 670 16.79 -19.54 3.07
C ASP A 670 16.22 -19.26 4.47
N TRP A 671 15.77 -18.02 4.71
CA TRP A 671 15.10 -17.66 5.96
C TRP A 671 13.79 -18.42 6.12
N THR A 672 12.99 -18.50 5.06
CA THR A 672 11.74 -19.27 5.05
C THR A 672 11.99 -20.73 5.43
N GLY A 673 12.85 -21.45 4.71
CA GLY A 673 13.13 -22.86 4.95
C GLY A 673 13.70 -23.14 6.34
N LYS A 674 14.54 -22.23 6.87
CA LYS A 674 15.03 -22.33 8.25
C LYS A 674 13.89 -22.24 9.26
N TYR A 675 12.98 -21.27 9.11
CA TYR A 675 11.92 -21.04 10.08
C TYR A 675 10.81 -22.08 9.98
N LEU A 676 10.46 -22.53 8.78
CA LEU A 676 9.54 -23.66 8.58
C LEU A 676 10.03 -24.92 9.30
N LYS A 677 11.35 -25.18 9.31
CA LYS A 677 11.94 -26.29 10.08
C LYS A 677 11.86 -26.06 11.60
N LEU A 678 12.05 -24.82 12.06
CA LEU A 678 11.94 -24.44 13.49
C LEU A 678 10.50 -24.52 14.00
N THR A 679 9.52 -24.26 13.14
CA THR A 679 8.09 -24.32 13.46
C THR A 679 7.43 -25.61 12.98
N ASP A 680 8.18 -26.57 12.42
CA ASP A 680 7.65 -27.84 11.93
C ASP A 680 6.50 -27.70 10.90
N MET A 681 6.52 -26.61 10.11
CA MET A 681 5.59 -26.37 9.02
C MET A 681 6.15 -26.96 7.72
N LYS A 682 5.34 -27.77 7.02
CA LYS A 682 5.74 -28.53 5.82
C LYS A 682 4.97 -28.17 4.55
N THR A 683 4.25 -27.06 4.60
CA THR A 683 3.61 -26.45 3.44
C THR A 683 3.48 -24.95 3.68
N LEU A 684 3.24 -24.21 2.61
CA LEU A 684 3.10 -22.77 2.64
C LEU A 684 1.98 -22.31 1.70
N ARG A 685 1.43 -21.14 2.03
CA ARG A 685 0.58 -20.36 1.15
C ARG A 685 1.39 -19.21 0.56
N THR A 686 1.23 -18.97 -0.73
CA THR A 686 1.64 -17.71 -1.35
C THR A 686 0.41 -16.82 -1.52
N VAL A 687 0.58 -15.50 -1.44
CA VAL A 687 -0.55 -14.59 -1.73
C VAL A 687 -1.05 -14.74 -3.16
N GLY A 688 -0.15 -15.07 -4.08
CA GLY A 688 -0.39 -15.24 -5.51
C GLY A 688 0.84 -15.85 -6.19
N GLY A 689 1.00 -15.59 -7.49
CA GLY A 689 2.19 -15.94 -8.26
C GLY A 689 1.95 -17.03 -9.30
N GLY A 690 2.62 -16.88 -10.45
CA GLY A 690 2.62 -17.89 -11.51
C GLY A 690 3.48 -19.11 -11.19
N ASP A 691 3.44 -20.12 -12.07
CA ASP A 691 4.20 -21.37 -11.88
C ASP A 691 5.71 -21.16 -11.84
N GLU A 692 6.24 -20.14 -12.52
CA GLU A 692 7.68 -19.81 -12.43
C GLU A 692 8.09 -19.44 -11.00
N SER A 693 7.31 -18.57 -10.36
CA SER A 693 7.49 -18.22 -8.96
C SER A 693 7.35 -19.45 -8.06
N LEU A 694 6.33 -20.30 -8.27
CA LEU A 694 6.14 -21.52 -7.47
C LEU A 694 7.26 -22.53 -7.62
N ARG A 695 7.83 -22.71 -8.83
CA ARG A 695 9.01 -23.58 -9.03
C ARG A 695 10.20 -23.14 -8.18
N THR A 696 10.38 -21.84 -7.98
CA THR A 696 11.45 -21.31 -7.12
C THR A 696 11.26 -21.78 -5.67
N TYR A 697 10.04 -21.71 -5.13
CA TYR A 697 9.75 -22.29 -3.80
C TYR A 697 9.97 -23.79 -3.75
N ILE A 698 9.44 -24.54 -4.73
CA ILE A 698 9.50 -26.00 -4.77
C ILE A 698 10.95 -26.49 -4.78
N ASN A 699 11.79 -25.89 -5.61
CA ASN A 699 13.20 -26.27 -5.74
C ASN A 699 14.03 -25.92 -4.50
N HIS A 700 13.67 -24.86 -3.78
CA HIS A 700 14.42 -24.40 -2.59
C HIS A 700 13.93 -25.04 -1.28
N LEU A 701 12.67 -25.49 -1.24
CA LEU A 701 11.99 -26.02 -0.06
C LEU A 701 11.52 -27.47 -0.28
N ASP A 702 12.47 -28.33 -0.67
CA ASP A 702 12.25 -29.74 -1.03
C ASP A 702 11.65 -30.64 0.06
N PHE A 703 11.66 -30.18 1.32
CA PHE A 703 11.10 -30.90 2.47
C PHE A 703 9.59 -30.71 2.63
N MET A 704 8.97 -29.83 1.83
CA MET A 704 7.53 -29.63 1.86
C MET A 704 6.77 -30.83 1.31
N HIS A 705 5.54 -31.04 1.77
CA HIS A 705 4.64 -32.06 1.24
C HIS A 705 3.77 -31.53 0.09
N SER A 706 3.51 -30.22 0.06
CA SER A 706 2.67 -29.57 -0.94
C SER A 706 2.85 -28.05 -0.92
N VAL A 707 2.29 -27.35 -1.91
CA VAL A 707 2.14 -25.89 -1.95
C VAL A 707 0.66 -25.52 -2.00
N PHE A 708 0.21 -24.68 -1.06
CA PHE A 708 -1.16 -24.16 -0.95
C PHE A 708 -1.25 -22.75 -1.55
N ALA A 709 -0.96 -22.62 -2.84
CA ALA A 709 -0.82 -21.31 -3.49
C ALA A 709 -2.13 -20.49 -3.51
N ASP A 710 -1.95 -19.18 -3.65
CA ASP A 710 -2.99 -18.14 -3.78
C ASP A 710 -3.81 -17.90 -2.51
N MET A 711 -3.96 -16.62 -2.14
CA MET A 711 -4.95 -16.16 -1.17
C MET A 711 -6.18 -15.67 -1.95
N GLY A 712 -7.34 -16.31 -1.76
CA GLY A 712 -8.60 -15.90 -2.39
C GLY A 712 -8.60 -15.74 -3.91
N ARG A 713 -7.86 -16.60 -4.64
CA ARG A 713 -7.70 -16.55 -6.11
C ARG A 713 -7.05 -15.27 -6.65
N TYR A 714 -6.17 -14.62 -5.88
CA TYR A 714 -5.46 -13.41 -6.32
C TYR A 714 -4.67 -13.57 -7.63
N SER A 715 -4.25 -14.78 -7.98
CA SER A 715 -3.58 -15.06 -9.27
C SER A 715 -4.53 -15.16 -10.46
N GLY A 716 -5.86 -15.20 -10.25
CA GLY A 716 -6.87 -15.27 -11.31
C GLY A 716 -7.05 -16.63 -11.99
N PHE A 717 -6.34 -17.67 -11.55
CA PHE A 717 -6.52 -19.04 -12.07
C PHE A 717 -7.92 -19.57 -11.74
N SER A 718 -8.47 -20.39 -12.64
CA SER A 718 -9.79 -21.01 -12.48
C SER A 718 -9.88 -22.34 -13.21
N GLY A 719 -10.83 -23.18 -12.79
CA GLY A 719 -11.01 -24.54 -13.28
C GLY A 719 -10.05 -25.53 -12.63
N TYR A 720 -10.56 -26.72 -12.30
CA TYR A 720 -9.89 -27.73 -11.50
C TYR A 720 -8.44 -28.03 -11.92
N GLU A 721 -8.18 -28.28 -13.21
CA GLU A 721 -6.84 -28.64 -13.70
C GLU A 721 -5.80 -27.51 -13.58
N ASN A 722 -6.25 -26.25 -13.52
CA ASN A 722 -5.36 -25.11 -13.27
C ASN A 722 -5.16 -24.84 -11.78
N LEU A 723 -5.98 -25.46 -10.92
CA LEU A 723 -5.97 -25.23 -9.48
C LEU A 723 -5.37 -26.40 -8.70
N THR A 724 -5.43 -27.62 -9.23
CA THR A 724 -4.92 -28.83 -8.57
C THR A 724 -4.09 -29.65 -9.54
N TYR A 725 -2.77 -29.63 -9.38
CA TYR A 725 -1.84 -30.24 -10.32
C TYR A 725 -0.50 -30.59 -9.64
N THR A 726 0.37 -31.29 -10.36
CA THR A 726 1.74 -31.55 -9.95
C THR A 726 2.68 -30.59 -10.68
N LEU A 727 3.53 -29.88 -9.95
CA LEU A 727 4.60 -29.03 -10.49
C LEU A 727 5.94 -29.53 -9.97
N ASP A 728 6.85 -29.94 -10.85
CA ASP A 728 8.19 -30.46 -10.51
C ASP A 728 8.19 -31.54 -9.39
N ASN A 729 7.19 -32.43 -9.43
CA ASN A 729 6.90 -33.50 -8.45
C ASN A 729 6.25 -33.05 -7.12
N MET A 730 5.96 -31.77 -6.95
CA MET A 730 5.23 -31.24 -5.79
C MET A 730 3.73 -31.13 -6.10
N PRO A 731 2.84 -31.63 -5.24
CA PRO A 731 1.42 -31.28 -5.27
C PRO A 731 1.22 -29.77 -5.08
N VAL A 732 0.54 -29.13 -6.03
CA VAL A 732 0.14 -27.72 -5.96
C VAL A 732 -1.38 -27.66 -5.88
N PHE A 733 -1.87 -27.00 -4.84
CA PHE A 733 -3.29 -26.72 -4.62
C PHE A 733 -3.49 -25.21 -4.53
N ARG A 734 -3.83 -24.56 -5.65
CA ARG A 734 -4.25 -23.17 -5.67
C ARG A 734 -5.62 -23.02 -5.01
N CYS A 735 -5.87 -21.87 -4.39
CA CYS A 735 -7.13 -21.61 -3.70
C CYS A 735 -8.32 -21.71 -4.65
N HIS A 736 -9.33 -22.50 -4.30
CA HIS A 736 -10.55 -22.68 -5.10
C HIS A 736 -11.65 -21.65 -4.77
N THR A 737 -11.59 -21.05 -3.58
CA THR A 737 -12.65 -20.18 -3.04
C THR A 737 -12.22 -18.71 -2.99
N THR A 738 -13.20 -17.80 -3.05
CA THR A 738 -13.04 -16.36 -2.72
C THR A 738 -13.97 -15.97 -1.56
N TRP A 739 -13.79 -14.77 -1.01
CA TRP A 739 -14.72 -14.17 -0.04
C TRP A 739 -15.80 -13.30 -0.67
N ASP A 740 -15.68 -12.93 -1.96
CA ASP A 740 -16.56 -11.96 -2.63
C ASP A 740 -18.04 -12.36 -2.66
N LYS A 741 -18.33 -13.66 -2.60
CA LYS A 741 -19.69 -14.21 -2.61
C LYS A 741 -20.27 -14.45 -1.20
N GLY A 742 -19.52 -14.09 -0.15
CA GLY A 742 -19.90 -14.34 1.25
C GLY A 742 -20.04 -15.83 1.60
N PRO A 743 -20.63 -16.16 2.77
CA PRO A 743 -20.64 -17.54 3.28
C PRO A 743 -21.34 -18.56 2.37
N LYS A 744 -22.41 -18.15 1.68
CA LYS A 744 -23.16 -19.02 0.75
C LYS A 744 -22.38 -19.33 -0.53
N GLY A 745 -21.42 -18.48 -0.88
CA GLY A 745 -20.59 -18.64 -2.07
C GLY A 745 -19.55 -19.74 -1.96
N PHE A 746 -19.25 -20.23 -0.75
CA PHE A 746 -18.19 -21.21 -0.52
C PHE A 746 -18.44 -22.53 -1.28
N ILE A 747 -19.59 -23.17 -1.04
CA ILE A 747 -19.94 -24.44 -1.69
C ILE A 747 -20.12 -24.23 -3.20
N GLU A 748 -20.70 -23.09 -3.59
CA GLU A 748 -20.84 -22.72 -4.99
C GLU A 748 -19.50 -22.62 -5.70
N ASP A 749 -18.50 -21.94 -5.10
CA ASP A 749 -17.16 -21.84 -5.65
C ASP A 749 -16.50 -23.21 -5.78
N VAL A 750 -16.56 -24.04 -4.73
CA VAL A 750 -16.01 -25.41 -4.78
C VAL A 750 -16.64 -26.19 -5.94
N ARG A 751 -17.97 -26.21 -6.04
CA ARG A 751 -18.69 -26.91 -7.12
C ARG A 751 -18.34 -26.36 -8.49
N GLN A 752 -18.30 -25.03 -8.64
CA GLN A 752 -18.00 -24.37 -9.91
C GLN A 752 -16.58 -24.67 -10.38
N GLN A 753 -15.59 -24.66 -9.47
CA GLN A 753 -14.20 -24.93 -9.82
C GLN A 753 -13.95 -26.41 -10.09
N VAL A 754 -14.55 -27.31 -9.29
CA VAL A 754 -14.35 -28.76 -9.40
C VAL A 754 -15.12 -29.36 -10.58
N GLY A 755 -16.33 -28.90 -10.87
CA GLY A 755 -17.19 -29.51 -11.89
C GLY A 755 -17.39 -31.02 -11.66
N ASP A 756 -17.23 -31.80 -12.74
CA ASP A 756 -17.44 -33.26 -12.75
C ASP A 756 -16.21 -34.06 -12.30
N HIS A 757 -15.09 -33.43 -11.95
CA HIS A 757 -13.86 -34.13 -11.57
C HIS A 757 -14.06 -34.94 -10.27
N ARG A 758 -13.77 -36.25 -10.30
CA ARG A 758 -13.75 -37.12 -9.12
C ARG A 758 -12.64 -38.20 -9.24
N PRO A 759 -11.90 -38.52 -8.16
CA PRO A 759 -11.85 -37.75 -6.92
C PRO A 759 -11.29 -36.34 -7.16
N ALA A 760 -11.71 -35.37 -6.36
CA ALA A 760 -11.21 -34.00 -6.44
C ALA A 760 -10.49 -33.57 -5.15
N PHE A 761 -9.49 -32.71 -5.26
CA PHE A 761 -8.70 -32.22 -4.13
C PHE A 761 -8.70 -30.69 -4.14
N VAL A 762 -9.13 -30.10 -3.04
CA VAL A 762 -9.50 -28.68 -2.96
C VAL A 762 -8.78 -28.01 -1.80
N ASN A 763 -7.96 -27.00 -2.12
CA ASN A 763 -7.52 -25.99 -1.16
C ASN A 763 -8.61 -24.91 -1.06
N ALA A 764 -9.23 -24.80 0.11
CA ALA A 764 -10.29 -23.85 0.39
C ALA A 764 -9.86 -22.87 1.48
N MET A 765 -9.86 -21.59 1.15
CA MET A 765 -9.54 -20.53 2.10
C MET A 765 -10.75 -20.18 2.96
N ALA A 766 -10.54 -20.18 4.28
CA ALA A 766 -11.48 -19.67 5.26
C ALA A 766 -11.07 -18.24 5.65
N HIS A 767 -11.72 -17.25 5.03
CA HIS A 767 -11.43 -15.82 5.25
C HIS A 767 -11.76 -15.38 6.68
N CYS A 768 -10.73 -15.11 7.48
CA CYS A 768 -10.85 -14.94 8.92
C CYS A 768 -11.79 -13.78 9.31
N TRP A 769 -11.79 -12.68 8.55
CA TRP A 769 -12.59 -11.48 8.81
C TRP A 769 -14.10 -11.67 8.57
N THR A 770 -14.49 -12.69 7.81
CA THR A 770 -15.90 -13.06 7.61
C THR A 770 -16.33 -14.26 8.46
N LEU A 771 -15.39 -14.91 9.14
CA LEU A 771 -15.57 -16.19 9.82
C LEU A 771 -15.04 -16.14 11.23
N GLU A 772 -15.59 -15.28 12.09
CA GLU A 772 -15.03 -14.92 13.40
C GLU A 772 -14.91 -16.07 14.43
N SER A 773 -15.40 -17.28 14.13
CA SER A 773 -15.30 -18.44 15.04
C SER A 773 -15.44 -19.79 14.33
N ILE A 774 -15.04 -20.87 15.02
CA ILE A 774 -15.25 -22.25 14.55
C ILE A 774 -16.74 -22.58 14.48
N SER A 775 -17.56 -22.08 15.41
CA SER A 775 -19.03 -22.24 15.35
C SER A 775 -19.62 -21.68 14.05
N ILE A 776 -19.11 -20.53 13.58
CA ILE A 776 -19.53 -19.93 12.31
C ILE A 776 -19.03 -20.79 11.13
N ALA A 777 -17.76 -21.19 11.13
CA ALA A 777 -17.22 -22.07 10.08
C ALA A 777 -18.01 -23.39 9.97
N LYS A 778 -18.42 -23.97 11.11
CA LYS A 778 -19.29 -25.14 11.16
C LYS A 778 -20.63 -24.87 10.48
N ARG A 779 -21.34 -23.83 10.91
CA ARG A 779 -22.67 -23.48 10.39
C ARG A 779 -22.65 -23.20 8.89
N ASP A 780 -21.68 -22.40 8.46
CA ASP A 780 -21.66 -21.82 7.11
C ASP A 780 -21.01 -22.74 6.08
N PHE A 781 -20.10 -23.62 6.49
CA PHE A 781 -19.43 -24.55 5.58
C PHE A 781 -19.77 -26.00 5.88
N VAL A 782 -19.43 -26.47 7.08
CA VAL A 782 -19.48 -27.91 7.40
C VAL A 782 -20.90 -28.45 7.34
N ASP A 783 -21.87 -27.73 7.92
CA ASP A 783 -23.27 -28.13 7.93
C ASP A 783 -23.96 -27.94 6.56
N GLN A 784 -23.29 -27.27 5.62
CA GLN A 784 -23.75 -27.07 4.24
C GLN A 784 -23.09 -28.04 3.24
N MET A 785 -22.14 -28.88 3.69
CA MET A 785 -21.46 -29.83 2.81
C MET A 785 -22.38 -30.98 2.39
N ASP A 786 -22.28 -31.37 1.12
CA ASP A 786 -22.96 -32.53 0.57
C ASP A 786 -22.24 -33.84 0.94
N GLU A 787 -22.92 -34.99 0.79
CA GLU A 787 -22.40 -36.32 1.17
C GLU A 787 -21.13 -36.76 0.43
N ASP A 788 -20.81 -36.15 -0.72
CA ASP A 788 -19.60 -36.41 -1.49
C ASP A 788 -18.41 -35.54 -1.06
N MET A 789 -18.58 -34.60 -0.13
CA MET A 789 -17.51 -33.74 0.38
C MET A 789 -16.92 -34.26 1.68
N VAL A 790 -15.59 -34.26 1.78
CA VAL A 790 -14.84 -34.78 2.94
C VAL A 790 -13.79 -33.77 3.36
N LEU A 791 -13.88 -33.31 4.62
CA LEU A 791 -12.87 -32.44 5.21
C LEU A 791 -11.61 -33.21 5.58
N VAL A 792 -10.45 -32.63 5.26
CA VAL A 792 -9.12 -33.18 5.54
C VAL A 792 -8.16 -32.06 5.92
N THR A 793 -7.04 -32.41 6.57
CA THR A 793 -5.92 -31.49 6.79
C THR A 793 -5.09 -31.32 5.50
N PRO A 794 -4.27 -30.27 5.38
CA PRO A 794 -3.35 -30.08 4.25
C PRO A 794 -2.47 -31.31 3.96
N SER A 795 -1.88 -31.91 5.00
CA SER A 795 -1.07 -33.13 4.88
C SER A 795 -1.89 -34.30 4.34
N GLN A 796 -3.11 -34.51 4.85
CA GLN A 796 -3.99 -35.58 4.37
C GLN A 796 -4.45 -35.34 2.92
N LEU A 797 -4.67 -34.08 2.52
CA LEU A 797 -5.02 -33.73 1.14
C LEU A 797 -3.87 -34.09 0.18
N ALA A 798 -2.64 -33.74 0.54
CA ALA A 798 -1.44 -34.10 -0.22
C ALA A 798 -1.28 -35.63 -0.33
N ASP A 799 -1.42 -36.35 0.79
CA ASP A 799 -1.33 -37.82 0.82
C ASP A 799 -2.36 -38.48 -0.11
N LEU A 800 -3.60 -38.02 -0.10
CA LEU A 800 -4.68 -38.55 -0.94
C LEU A 800 -4.45 -38.26 -2.43
N TYR A 801 -3.97 -37.04 -2.75
CA TYR A 801 -3.62 -36.68 -4.12
C TYR A 801 -2.48 -37.55 -4.66
N SER A 802 -1.43 -37.74 -3.86
CA SER A 802 -0.31 -38.61 -4.25
C SER A 802 -0.74 -40.06 -4.46
N GLN A 803 -1.62 -40.60 -3.61
CA GLN A 803 -2.19 -41.94 -3.80
C GLN A 803 -2.97 -42.04 -5.13
N HIS A 804 -3.76 -41.02 -5.46
CA HIS A 804 -4.51 -40.97 -6.70
C HIS A 804 -3.58 -40.97 -7.92
N LYS A 805 -2.56 -40.09 -7.94
CA LYS A 805 -1.58 -40.02 -9.04
C LYS A 805 -0.77 -41.30 -9.22
N GLN A 806 -0.40 -41.98 -8.13
CA GLN A 806 0.26 -43.29 -8.20
C GLN A 806 -0.66 -44.36 -8.79
N SER A 807 -1.96 -44.31 -8.48
CA SER A 807 -2.93 -45.27 -9.01
C SER A 807 -3.20 -45.12 -10.51
N ASP A 808 -3.10 -43.90 -11.04
CA ASP A 808 -3.25 -43.62 -12.47
C ASP A 808 -2.01 -44.06 -13.26
N ALA A 809 -0.81 -43.82 -12.72
CA ALA A 809 0.45 -44.28 -13.33
C ALA A 809 0.60 -45.81 -13.42
N VAL A 810 -0.17 -46.58 -12.64
CA VAL A 810 -0.21 -48.06 -12.70
C VAL A 810 -1.24 -48.56 -13.72
N LYS A 811 -2.17 -47.71 -14.15
CA LYS A 811 -3.20 -48.04 -15.16
C LYS A 811 -2.80 -47.70 -16.58
N GLU A 812 -1.88 -46.74 -16.77
CA GLU A 812 -1.17 -46.46 -18.04
C GLU A 812 -0.06 -47.50 -18.29
#